data_AF-A0A955NTP5-F1
#
_entry.id   AF-A0A955NTP5-F1
#
_cell.length_a   1.000
_cell.length_b   1.000
_cell.length_c   1.000
_cell.angle_alpha   90.00
_cell.angle_beta   90.00
_cell.angle_gamma   90.00
#
_symmetry.space_group_name_H-M   'P 1'
#
loop_
_entity.id
_entity.type
_entity.pdbx_description
1 polymer ?
#
loop_
_entity_poly.entity_id
_entity_poly.type
_entity_poly.pdbx_seq_one_letter_code
_entity_poly.pdbx_strand_id
1 'polypeptide(L)'
;GYWHVSRLMAKAFGFVEPEVGGDPEEHRKAEDLREVINEKNRQFFYRYRPLNSCYIWGQRKEPFGVHNFPEELKQWEEIVASLDRDIWTHEINPAAIWYKEPEYIEGGYEPYSPVPIRPAHKVEVPSIEEMLESFTVADGYEVNLFASEEDFPISSPMAMEIDDRGRFWISNAPTYPHLMPGHEPNDSIIILEDTDKDGKADKHTVFASGLYIPTGFAIGDGGAYVAQQPDLLHFKDVDDDGVADLKKTVLHGFGNADSHHSISAFCWEPGGGFYMHEGVFLYTSVETPWGPFRAHDASVLRYFPKAFRFDVLSHCGYANPWGHVVDRWGQSILNDASGGRNHFFAHHMANSIYPHKNSKGPDFFFPARPAAGVEIISSKHFPDEVQGSFVVNNTIGFHGTFWRGLREYKSGLEVYDLVGDMLQSSLESFRPVSIHVGPDGAVYILDFCNPIIGHMQYSLRDERRDHAHGRIWRVSHKERPLSQQPDIDGEPIPKLLDLLNDEEIRVQKFVRRELQERDAEEVLPQLDKWLENLDPNSPEYDHSITEALWIYQGLDVPNIPLLKEVLNAEDYHARAAGGRVLRYWITMGYVDEPIPMLKELVTDPAIRVRLEGILACGFVPSSTAAGVALMAADYELDEWMEHVLKDT
;
A
#
# COMPACT_ATOMS: atom_id res chain seq x y z
N GLY A 1 -8.23 12.73 23.65
CA GLY A 1 -9.66 13.05 23.91
C GLY A 1 -10.28 12.10 24.93
N TYR A 2 -10.58 10.87 24.54
CA TYR A 2 -11.34 9.92 25.37
C TYR A 2 -10.67 9.55 26.71
N TRP A 3 -9.35 9.39 26.79
CA TRP A 3 -8.68 9.11 28.07
C TRP A 3 -8.86 10.23 29.11
N HIS A 4 -8.80 11.49 28.68
CA HIS A 4 -8.95 12.64 29.57
C HIS A 4 -10.40 12.80 30.04
N VAL A 5 -11.36 12.59 29.14
CA VAL A 5 -12.80 12.58 29.47
C VAL A 5 -13.14 11.41 30.40
N SER A 6 -12.64 10.21 30.11
CA SER A 6 -12.81 9.03 30.97
C SER A 6 -12.20 9.23 32.34
N ARG A 7 -11.03 9.89 32.46
CA ARG A 7 -10.45 10.26 33.76
C ARG A 7 -11.28 11.30 34.50
N LEU A 8 -11.80 12.31 33.82
CA LEU A 8 -12.68 13.32 34.43
C LEU A 8 -13.98 12.69 34.92
N MET A 9 -14.58 11.80 34.12
CA MET A 9 -15.80 11.05 34.50
C MET A 9 -15.50 10.10 35.66
N ALA A 10 -14.43 9.33 35.59
CA ALA A 10 -14.03 8.41 36.65
C ALA A 10 -13.75 9.16 37.96
N LYS A 11 -13.11 10.34 37.91
CA LYS A 11 -12.93 11.23 39.08
C LYS A 11 -14.27 11.78 39.61
N ALA A 12 -15.17 12.20 38.73
CA ALA A 12 -16.50 12.70 39.11
C ALA A 12 -17.38 11.63 39.76
N PHE A 13 -17.22 10.36 39.38
CA PHE A 13 -17.90 9.22 39.97
C PHE A 13 -17.16 8.60 41.17
N GLY A 14 -16.01 9.16 41.58
CA GLY A 14 -15.23 8.66 42.72
C GLY A 14 -14.47 7.35 42.45
N PHE A 15 -14.30 6.96 41.18
CA PHE A 15 -13.50 5.80 40.78
C PHE A 15 -11.99 6.10 40.72
N VAL A 16 -11.58 7.35 40.90
CA VAL A 16 -10.16 7.76 40.94
C VAL A 16 -9.93 8.58 42.20
N GLU A 17 -9.19 8.02 43.16
CA GLU A 17 -8.71 8.77 44.33
C GLU A 17 -7.69 9.85 43.91
N PRO A 18 -7.55 10.95 44.69
CA PRO A 18 -6.57 11.98 44.40
C PRO A 18 -5.16 11.46 44.70
N GLU A 19 -4.27 11.67 43.72
CA GLU A 19 -2.82 11.44 43.77
C GLU A 19 -2.39 9.96 43.67
N VAL A 20 -1.45 9.71 42.75
CA VAL A 20 -0.67 8.48 42.68
C VAL A 20 0.18 8.41 43.96
N GLY A 21 -0.39 7.81 45.00
CA GLY A 21 0.23 7.55 46.30
C GLY A 21 0.06 6.09 46.72
N GLY A 22 -0.07 5.16 45.77
CA GLY A 22 -0.06 3.73 46.03
C GLY A 22 1.36 3.23 46.34
N ASP A 23 1.46 2.10 47.05
CA ASP A 23 2.75 1.42 47.26
C ASP A 23 3.37 1.12 45.88
N PRO A 24 4.59 1.63 45.57
CA PRO A 24 5.27 1.33 44.30
C PRO A 24 5.39 -0.16 44.00
N GLU A 25 5.44 -1.00 45.04
CA GLU A 25 5.48 -2.45 44.90
C GLU A 25 4.13 -3.04 44.48
N GLU A 26 3.01 -2.51 45.00
CA GLU A 26 1.67 -2.89 44.54
C GLU A 26 1.44 -2.45 43.09
N HIS A 27 1.92 -1.25 42.72
CA HIS A 27 1.85 -0.80 41.34
C HIS A 27 2.67 -1.70 40.41
N ARG A 28 3.92 -2.05 40.79
CA ARG A 28 4.74 -2.98 40.00
C ARG A 28 4.04 -4.33 39.81
N LYS A 29 3.49 -4.92 40.88
CA LYS A 29 2.75 -6.19 40.80
C LYS A 29 1.52 -6.09 39.90
N ALA A 30 0.81 -4.96 39.92
CA ALA A 30 -0.33 -4.73 39.03
C ALA A 30 0.10 -4.60 37.57
N GLU A 31 1.25 -3.96 37.30
CA GLU A 31 1.83 -3.86 35.97
C GLU A 31 2.34 -5.22 35.46
N ASP A 32 3.04 -5.99 36.29
CA ASP A 32 3.49 -7.35 35.97
C ASP A 32 2.28 -8.25 35.63
N LEU A 33 1.21 -8.17 36.43
CA LEU A 33 -0.03 -8.90 36.16
C LEU A 33 -0.68 -8.43 34.85
N ARG A 34 -0.72 -7.13 34.59
CA ARG A 34 -1.27 -6.55 33.35
C ARG A 34 -0.50 -7.04 32.13
N GLU A 35 0.81 -7.13 32.21
CA GLU A 35 1.68 -7.64 31.15
C GLU A 35 1.37 -9.10 30.83
N VAL A 36 1.31 -9.98 31.86
CA VAL A 36 0.96 -11.40 31.66
C VAL A 36 -0.46 -11.57 31.12
N ILE A 37 -1.44 -10.77 31.58
CA ILE A 37 -2.82 -10.79 31.03
C ILE A 37 -2.83 -10.39 29.55
N ASN A 38 -2.14 -9.31 29.20
CA ASN A 38 -2.05 -8.85 27.82
C ASN A 38 -1.43 -9.92 26.94
N GLU A 39 -0.40 -10.59 27.43
CA GLU A 39 0.28 -11.61 26.67
C GLU A 39 -0.52 -12.90 26.52
N LYS A 40 -1.21 -13.34 27.59
CA LYS A 40 -2.20 -14.43 27.47
C LYS A 40 -3.23 -14.11 26.40
N ASN A 41 -3.76 -12.88 26.40
CA ASN A 41 -4.74 -12.46 25.40
C ASN A 41 -4.13 -12.45 23.99
N ARG A 42 -2.88 -12.00 23.84
CA ARG A 42 -2.18 -12.00 22.55
C ARG A 42 -2.00 -13.43 22.00
N GLN A 43 -1.50 -14.36 22.81
CA GLN A 43 -1.40 -15.79 22.44
C GLN A 43 -2.75 -16.41 22.14
N PHE A 44 -3.78 -16.08 22.93
CA PHE A 44 -5.15 -16.50 22.66
C PHE A 44 -5.62 -16.01 21.29
N PHE A 45 -5.32 -14.78 20.89
CA PHE A 45 -5.70 -14.26 19.57
C PHE A 45 -4.89 -14.88 18.44
N TYR A 46 -3.59 -15.16 18.63
CA TYR A 46 -2.80 -15.93 17.65
C TYR A 46 -3.39 -17.30 17.39
N ARG A 47 -3.94 -17.96 18.42
CA ARG A 47 -4.74 -19.16 18.22
C ARG A 47 -6.08 -18.84 17.55
N TYR A 48 -6.92 -18.06 18.23
CA TYR A 48 -8.37 -17.95 17.95
C TYR A 48 -8.65 -17.34 16.58
N ARG A 49 -7.87 -16.32 16.21
CA ARG A 49 -7.95 -15.63 14.93
C ARG A 49 -6.54 -15.57 14.31
N PRO A 50 -5.98 -16.72 13.91
CA PRO A 50 -4.63 -16.79 13.38
C PRO A 50 -4.57 -16.05 12.05
N LEU A 51 -3.43 -15.41 11.77
CA LEU A 51 -3.10 -15.04 10.40
C LEU A 51 -3.12 -16.30 9.52
N ASN A 52 -3.38 -16.19 8.22
CA ASN A 52 -3.41 -17.37 7.33
C ASN A 52 -4.45 -18.43 7.75
N SER A 53 -5.56 -18.01 8.38
CA SER A 53 -6.62 -18.93 8.80
C SER A 53 -7.25 -19.75 7.66
N CYS A 54 -7.11 -19.33 6.39
CA CYS A 54 -7.55 -20.11 5.24
C CYS A 54 -6.77 -21.43 5.06
N TYR A 55 -5.53 -21.50 5.57
CA TYR A 55 -4.68 -22.70 5.60
C TYR A 55 -4.95 -23.57 6.82
N ILE A 56 -5.69 -23.07 7.80
CA ILE A 56 -5.98 -23.79 9.04
C ILE A 56 -7.41 -24.33 8.99
N TRP A 57 -8.37 -23.46 8.68
CA TRP A 57 -9.81 -23.73 8.70
C TRP A 57 -10.49 -23.64 7.33
N GLY A 58 -9.85 -22.96 6.38
CA GLY A 58 -10.47 -22.63 5.10
C GLY A 58 -10.14 -23.59 3.96
N GLN A 59 -10.36 -23.09 2.74
CA GLN A 59 -10.23 -23.87 1.51
C GLN A 59 -8.78 -24.18 1.09
N ARG A 60 -7.77 -23.58 1.74
CA ARG A 60 -6.34 -23.86 1.51
C ARG A 60 -5.75 -24.80 2.57
N LYS A 61 -6.59 -25.41 3.40
CA LYS A 61 -6.17 -26.35 4.45
C LYS A 61 -5.44 -27.57 3.90
N GLU A 62 -5.86 -28.07 2.76
CA GLU A 62 -5.23 -29.21 2.09
C GLU A 62 -4.22 -28.72 1.04
N PRO A 63 -3.05 -29.37 0.88
CA PRO A 63 -2.63 -30.61 1.55
C PRO A 63 -1.82 -30.39 2.85
N PHE A 64 -1.31 -29.18 3.10
CA PHE A 64 -0.28 -28.98 4.14
C PHE A 64 -0.85 -28.64 5.52
N GLY A 65 -1.91 -27.85 5.54
CA GLY A 65 -2.48 -27.31 6.78
C GLY A 65 -3.08 -28.37 7.69
N VAL A 66 -3.56 -29.49 7.15
CA VAL A 66 -3.99 -30.66 7.95
C VAL A 66 -2.86 -31.36 8.70
N HIS A 67 -1.62 -31.15 8.28
CA HIS A 67 -0.45 -31.73 8.92
C HIS A 67 0.17 -30.75 9.90
N ASN A 68 0.52 -29.54 9.45
CA ASN A 68 1.34 -28.62 10.25
C ASN A 68 0.57 -27.99 11.43
N PHE A 69 -0.64 -27.48 11.19
CA PHE A 69 -1.30 -26.61 12.16
C PHE A 69 -1.98 -27.28 13.36
N PRO A 70 -2.48 -28.54 13.29
CA PRO A 70 -3.14 -29.15 14.45
C PRO A 70 -2.26 -29.22 15.70
N GLU A 71 -0.95 -29.44 15.56
CA GLU A 71 -0.04 -29.50 16.71
C GLU A 71 0.34 -28.09 17.19
N GLU A 72 0.64 -27.17 16.27
CA GLU A 72 0.93 -25.77 16.60
C GLU A 72 -0.23 -25.13 17.39
N LEU A 73 -1.47 -25.43 17.04
CA LEU A 73 -2.65 -24.96 17.77
C LEU A 73 -2.77 -25.52 19.19
N LYS A 74 -2.36 -26.77 19.42
CA LYS A 74 -2.31 -27.32 20.79
C LYS A 74 -1.22 -26.64 21.61
N GLN A 75 -0.06 -26.38 21.01
CA GLN A 75 1.02 -25.65 21.69
C GLN A 75 0.56 -24.26 22.12
N TRP A 76 -0.14 -23.52 21.26
CA TRP A 76 -0.76 -22.24 21.65
C TRP A 76 -1.79 -22.41 22.78
N GLU A 77 -2.62 -23.47 22.77
CA GLU A 77 -3.54 -23.76 23.88
C GLU A 77 -2.80 -24.00 25.21
N GLU A 78 -1.70 -24.74 25.17
CA GLU A 78 -0.86 -25.01 26.35
C GLU A 78 -0.21 -23.74 26.89
N ILE A 79 0.32 -22.88 26.01
CA ILE A 79 0.87 -21.57 26.37
C ILE A 79 -0.23 -20.72 27.06
N VAL A 80 -1.41 -20.60 26.45
CA VAL A 80 -2.53 -19.84 27.01
C VAL A 80 -2.96 -20.39 28.36
N ALA A 81 -3.09 -21.71 28.49
CA ALA A 81 -3.48 -22.36 29.75
C ALA A 81 -2.41 -22.18 30.84
N SER A 82 -1.14 -22.17 30.46
CA SER A 82 -0.02 -21.94 31.36
C SER A 82 -0.01 -20.50 31.89
N LEU A 83 -0.21 -19.50 31.01
CA LEU A 83 -0.34 -18.10 31.43
C LEU A 83 -1.59 -17.83 32.26
N ASP A 84 -2.72 -18.47 31.93
CA ASP A 84 -3.93 -18.39 32.75
C ASP A 84 -3.68 -18.96 34.15
N ARG A 85 -2.96 -20.09 34.24
CA ARG A 85 -2.57 -20.67 35.53
C ARG A 85 -1.73 -19.70 36.35
N ASP A 86 -0.68 -19.12 35.78
CA ASP A 86 0.19 -18.14 36.46
C ASP A 86 -0.62 -16.96 37.01
N ILE A 87 -1.59 -16.46 36.23
CA ILE A 87 -2.52 -15.40 36.65
C ILE A 87 -3.33 -15.83 37.86
N TRP A 88 -3.91 -17.03 37.85
CA TRP A 88 -4.73 -17.52 38.97
C TRP A 88 -3.90 -17.91 40.21
N THR A 89 -2.71 -18.48 40.04
CA THR A 89 -1.80 -18.86 41.14
C THR A 89 -1.01 -17.67 41.68
N HIS A 90 -1.08 -16.51 41.02
CA HIS A 90 -0.28 -15.32 41.31
C HIS A 90 1.24 -15.57 41.20
N GLU A 91 1.65 -16.55 40.40
CA GLU A 91 3.04 -16.86 40.07
C GLU A 91 3.49 -16.02 38.86
N ILE A 92 3.38 -14.70 38.99
CA ILE A 92 3.60 -13.75 37.89
C ILE A 92 5.11 -13.59 37.65
N ASN A 93 5.56 -13.94 36.44
CA ASN A 93 6.92 -13.68 35.98
C ASN A 93 6.91 -13.15 34.54
N PRO A 94 6.90 -11.83 34.34
CA PRO A 94 6.89 -11.24 33.01
C PRO A 94 8.12 -11.61 32.16
N ALA A 95 9.26 -11.90 32.79
CA ALA A 95 10.46 -12.32 32.08
C ALA A 95 10.38 -13.77 31.56
N ALA A 96 9.47 -14.60 32.09
CA ALA A 96 9.31 -15.99 31.67
C ALA A 96 8.22 -16.20 30.62
N ILE A 97 7.53 -15.14 30.19
CA ILE A 97 6.42 -15.27 29.25
C ILE A 97 6.89 -15.77 27.87
N TRP A 98 8.11 -15.41 27.51
CA TRP A 98 8.76 -15.67 26.20
C TRP A 98 9.60 -16.94 26.17
N TYR A 99 9.71 -17.65 27.30
CA TYR A 99 10.59 -18.81 27.48
C TYR A 99 9.84 -20.06 27.98
N LYS A 100 8.53 -20.14 27.71
CA LYS A 100 7.83 -21.42 27.80
C LYS A 100 7.98 -22.11 26.46
N GLU A 101 9.15 -22.71 26.20
CA GLU A 101 9.16 -23.84 25.27
C GLU A 101 8.06 -24.80 25.75
N PRO A 102 7.18 -25.29 24.87
CA PRO A 102 6.18 -26.28 25.27
C PRO A 102 6.91 -27.38 26.04
N GLU A 103 6.40 -27.75 27.23
CA GLU A 103 7.02 -28.80 28.04
C GLU A 103 7.27 -29.99 27.12
N TYR A 104 8.54 -30.33 26.93
CA TYR A 104 9.01 -31.37 26.02
C TYR A 104 8.11 -32.60 26.14
N ILE A 105 7.23 -32.82 25.16
CA ILE A 105 6.50 -34.08 25.09
C ILE A 105 7.55 -35.12 24.72
N GLU A 106 7.86 -36.00 25.68
CA GLU A 106 8.68 -37.19 25.48
C GLU A 106 8.10 -37.97 24.28
N GLY A 107 8.74 -37.83 23.12
CA GLY A 107 8.13 -38.16 21.81
C GLY A 107 8.64 -37.29 20.66
N GLY A 108 9.23 -36.14 20.96
CA GLY A 108 10.00 -35.33 20.03
C GLY A 108 9.12 -34.50 19.08
N TYR A 109 9.64 -33.34 18.70
CA TYR A 109 9.46 -32.85 17.33
C TYR A 109 9.83 -34.02 16.40
N GLU A 110 8.87 -34.82 15.95
CA GLU A 110 9.10 -35.49 14.68
C GLU A 110 9.18 -34.36 13.65
N PRO A 111 10.34 -34.16 12.99
CA PRO A 111 10.40 -33.26 11.85
C PRO A 111 9.27 -33.71 10.92
N TYR A 112 8.29 -32.83 10.72
CA TYR A 112 7.07 -33.17 10.02
C TYR A 112 7.41 -33.96 8.76
N SER A 113 6.82 -35.15 8.65
CA SER A 113 7.02 -36.10 7.57
C SER A 113 6.99 -35.33 6.23
N PRO A 114 8.02 -35.43 5.38
CA PRO A 114 8.03 -34.76 4.09
C PRO A 114 6.94 -35.37 3.24
N VAL A 115 5.74 -34.79 3.26
CA VAL A 115 4.72 -35.12 2.27
C VAL A 115 5.33 -34.75 0.92
N PRO A 116 5.57 -35.72 0.03
CA PRO A 116 6.35 -35.46 -1.17
C PRO A 116 5.52 -34.60 -2.12
N ILE A 117 5.81 -33.29 -2.16
CA ILE A 117 5.26 -32.37 -3.16
C ILE A 117 6.44 -31.74 -3.89
N ARG A 118 6.60 -32.21 -5.15
CA ARG A 118 7.70 -31.96 -6.11
C ARG A 118 9.11 -32.00 -5.47
N PRO A 119 10.01 -32.92 -5.85
CA PRO A 119 11.41 -32.77 -5.49
C PRO A 119 11.95 -31.50 -6.19
N ALA A 120 11.85 -30.36 -5.52
CA ALA A 120 12.55 -29.16 -5.94
C ALA A 120 13.96 -29.29 -5.36
N HIS A 121 14.95 -29.19 -6.24
CA HIS A 121 16.35 -29.19 -5.87
C HIS A 121 16.59 -28.13 -4.79
N LYS A 122 17.52 -28.40 -3.86
CA LYS A 122 17.95 -27.40 -2.87
C LYS A 122 18.53 -26.21 -3.66
N VAL A 123 17.78 -25.13 -3.76
CA VAL A 123 18.28 -23.86 -4.30
C VAL A 123 18.87 -23.15 -3.10
N GLU A 124 20.20 -23.10 -3.04
CA GLU A 124 20.89 -22.22 -2.10
C GLU A 124 20.66 -20.78 -2.55
N VAL A 125 20.45 -19.86 -1.60
CA VAL A 125 20.34 -18.44 -1.93
C VAL A 125 21.70 -18.00 -2.51
N PRO A 126 21.74 -17.49 -3.74
CA PRO A 126 23.00 -17.16 -4.42
C PRO A 126 23.71 -15.99 -3.72
N SER A 127 25.02 -15.91 -3.85
CA SER A 127 25.76 -14.73 -3.38
C SER A 127 25.33 -13.47 -4.13
N ILE A 128 25.75 -12.30 -3.64
CA ILE A 128 25.51 -11.02 -4.32
C ILE A 128 26.16 -11.03 -5.71
N GLU A 129 27.38 -11.54 -5.83
CA GLU A 129 28.11 -11.63 -7.11
C GLU A 129 27.42 -12.59 -8.08
N GLU A 130 27.02 -13.77 -7.62
CA GLU A 130 26.29 -14.73 -8.44
C GLU A 130 24.98 -14.14 -8.97
N MET A 131 24.28 -13.36 -8.13
CA MET A 131 23.06 -12.67 -8.55
C MET A 131 23.35 -11.54 -9.54
N LEU A 132 24.38 -10.72 -9.32
CA LEU A 132 24.80 -9.69 -10.26
C LEU A 132 25.18 -10.26 -11.64
N GLU A 133 25.96 -11.35 -11.66
CA GLU A 133 26.35 -12.04 -12.91
C GLU A 133 25.16 -12.65 -13.65
N SER A 134 24.08 -12.97 -12.93
CA SER A 134 22.87 -13.54 -13.52
C SER A 134 22.02 -12.52 -14.29
N PHE A 135 22.24 -11.22 -14.08
CA PHE A 135 21.41 -10.16 -14.63
C PHE A 135 21.74 -9.84 -16.09
N THR A 136 20.67 -9.74 -16.88
CA THR A 136 20.65 -9.09 -18.18
C THR A 136 19.85 -7.79 -18.03
N VAL A 137 20.47 -6.66 -18.35
CA VAL A 137 19.86 -5.33 -18.25
C VAL A 137 19.67 -4.76 -19.65
N ALA A 138 18.68 -3.89 -19.84
CA ALA A 138 18.47 -3.17 -21.10
C ALA A 138 19.74 -2.45 -21.59
N ASP A 139 19.90 -2.34 -22.92
CA ASP A 139 21.03 -1.65 -23.54
C ASP A 139 21.11 -0.19 -23.08
N GLY A 140 22.30 0.27 -22.72
CA GLY A 140 22.52 1.62 -22.17
C GLY A 140 22.39 1.73 -20.64
N TYR A 141 21.94 0.67 -19.97
CA TYR A 141 21.74 0.64 -18.52
C TYR A 141 22.76 -0.27 -17.81
N GLU A 142 22.90 -0.04 -16.51
CA GLU A 142 23.66 -0.86 -15.57
C GLU A 142 22.85 -1.14 -14.32
N VAL A 143 23.25 -2.20 -13.60
CA VAL A 143 22.67 -2.57 -12.31
C VAL A 143 23.79 -2.64 -11.26
N ASN A 144 23.53 -2.07 -10.08
CA ASN A 144 24.38 -2.23 -8.91
C ASN A 144 23.55 -2.66 -7.69
N LEU A 145 24.20 -3.28 -6.72
CA LEU A 145 23.60 -3.51 -5.41
C LEU A 145 23.48 -2.16 -4.68
N PHE A 146 22.30 -1.86 -4.16
CA PHE A 146 22.07 -0.71 -3.28
C PHE A 146 22.17 -1.10 -1.81
N ALA A 147 21.52 -2.19 -1.41
CA ALA A 147 21.52 -2.70 -0.04
C ALA A 147 21.28 -4.21 -0.01
N SER A 148 21.83 -4.91 0.98
CA SER A 148 21.66 -6.36 1.15
C SER A 148 21.66 -6.78 2.62
N GLU A 149 21.32 -8.05 2.84
CA GLU A 149 21.46 -8.76 4.10
C GLU A 149 22.89 -8.80 4.67
N GLU A 150 23.94 -8.61 3.85
CA GLU A 150 25.33 -8.59 4.33
C GLU A 150 25.64 -7.32 5.11
N ASP A 151 25.02 -6.19 4.73
CA ASP A 151 25.27 -4.87 5.31
C ASP A 151 24.22 -4.50 6.37
N PHE A 152 22.97 -4.96 6.19
CA PHE A 152 21.82 -4.58 7.00
C PHE A 152 20.92 -5.79 7.29
N PRO A 153 20.16 -5.82 8.41
CA PRO A 153 19.30 -6.95 8.77
C PRO A 153 17.99 -6.99 7.94
N ILE A 154 18.12 -7.11 6.61
CA ILE A 154 17.01 -7.19 5.65
C ILE A 154 16.67 -8.66 5.40
N SER A 155 15.40 -9.01 5.60
CA SER A 155 14.89 -10.37 5.44
C SER A 155 13.44 -10.34 4.98
N SER A 156 13.15 -11.11 3.91
CA SER A 156 11.80 -11.23 3.34
C SER A 156 11.11 -9.88 3.11
N PRO A 157 11.77 -8.89 2.48
CA PRO A 157 11.23 -7.55 2.40
C PRO A 157 10.01 -7.48 1.47
N MET A 158 8.91 -6.86 1.90
CA MET A 158 7.61 -6.96 1.20
C MET A 158 7.19 -5.72 0.44
N ALA A 159 7.60 -4.55 0.92
CA ALA A 159 7.22 -3.27 0.37
C ALA A 159 8.35 -2.27 0.59
N MET A 160 8.46 -1.32 -0.33
CA MET A 160 9.40 -0.21 -0.27
C MET A 160 8.62 1.06 -0.58
N GLU A 161 8.96 2.16 0.09
CA GLU A 161 8.49 3.51 -0.23
C GLU A 161 9.67 4.48 -0.08
N ILE A 162 9.65 5.60 -0.77
CA ILE A 162 10.71 6.62 -0.71
C ILE A 162 10.09 7.92 -0.22
N ASP A 163 10.73 8.56 0.77
CA ASP A 163 10.26 9.83 1.30
C ASP A 163 10.83 11.06 0.58
N ASP A 164 10.33 12.22 0.97
CA ASP A 164 10.71 13.54 0.47
C ASP A 164 12.11 14.00 0.94
N ARG A 165 12.76 13.24 1.84
CA ARG A 165 14.17 13.37 2.18
C ARG A 165 15.07 12.42 1.38
N GLY A 166 14.49 11.55 0.57
CA GLY A 166 15.21 10.59 -0.29
C GLY A 166 15.63 9.33 0.44
N ARG A 167 15.03 9.03 1.59
CA ARG A 167 15.29 7.83 2.39
C ARG A 167 14.40 6.68 1.92
N PHE A 168 14.92 5.46 1.97
CA PHE A 168 14.25 4.24 1.52
C PHE A 168 13.64 3.52 2.71
N TRP A 169 12.32 3.53 2.81
CA TRP A 169 11.59 2.83 3.85
C TRP A 169 11.27 1.43 3.36
N ILE A 170 11.53 0.40 4.18
CA ILE A 170 11.35 -1.00 3.81
C ILE A 170 10.54 -1.72 4.86
N SER A 171 9.53 -2.47 4.41
CA SER A 171 8.84 -3.45 5.23
C SER A 171 9.66 -4.73 5.31
N ASN A 172 10.25 -4.99 6.48
CA ASN A 172 11.17 -6.08 6.77
C ASN A 172 10.46 -7.15 7.61
N ALA A 173 10.36 -8.40 7.12
CA ALA A 173 9.41 -9.37 7.65
C ALA A 173 9.99 -10.79 7.86
N PRO A 174 11.02 -10.96 8.71
CA PRO A 174 11.59 -12.28 9.04
C PRO A 174 10.58 -13.31 9.59
N THR A 175 9.47 -12.87 10.20
CA THR A 175 8.39 -13.73 10.71
C THR A 175 7.58 -14.40 9.58
N TYR A 176 7.67 -13.88 8.37
CA TYR A 176 6.94 -14.41 7.21
C TYR A 176 7.31 -15.87 6.92
N PRO A 177 6.36 -16.74 6.49
CA PRO A 177 4.95 -16.49 6.21
C PRO A 177 4.00 -16.73 7.38
N HIS A 178 4.48 -17.21 8.54
CA HIS A 178 3.62 -17.53 9.67
C HIS A 178 4.41 -17.59 10.98
N LEU A 179 3.85 -17.03 12.05
CA LEU A 179 4.45 -17.04 13.39
C LEU A 179 4.50 -18.46 13.97
N MET A 180 5.59 -18.84 14.65
CA MET A 180 5.66 -20.10 15.39
C MET A 180 5.02 -19.93 16.80
N PRO A 181 4.33 -20.95 17.34
CA PRO A 181 3.88 -20.93 18.73
C PRO A 181 5.03 -20.64 19.69
N GLY A 182 4.81 -19.74 20.66
CA GLY A 182 5.81 -19.34 21.64
C GLY A 182 6.86 -18.33 21.15
N HIS A 183 6.85 -17.97 19.87
CA HIS A 183 7.72 -16.92 19.33
C HIS A 183 7.00 -15.57 19.29
N GLU A 184 7.78 -14.49 19.31
CA GLU A 184 7.28 -13.13 19.08
C GLU A 184 7.47 -12.73 17.62
N PRO A 185 6.50 -12.03 17.02
CA PRO A 185 6.73 -11.31 15.78
C PRO A 185 7.84 -10.27 15.97
N ASN A 186 8.82 -10.27 15.07
CA ASN A 186 9.97 -9.37 15.11
C ASN A 186 10.12 -8.58 13.81
N ASP A 187 9.02 -8.38 13.08
CA ASP A 187 9.02 -7.62 11.84
C ASP A 187 9.13 -6.12 12.12
N SER A 188 9.55 -5.36 11.12
CA SER A 188 9.90 -3.95 11.27
C SER A 188 9.63 -3.13 10.01
N ILE A 189 9.49 -1.82 10.21
CA ILE A 189 9.75 -0.83 9.16
C ILE A 189 11.13 -0.27 9.43
N ILE A 190 12.03 -0.40 8.45
CA ILE A 190 13.39 0.12 8.51
C ILE A 190 13.57 1.25 7.50
N ILE A 191 14.54 2.13 7.73
CA ILE A 191 14.92 3.23 6.85
C ILE A 191 16.38 3.03 6.45
N LEU A 192 16.65 3.07 5.15
CA LEU A 192 17.98 3.03 4.55
C LEU A 192 18.29 4.36 3.86
N GLU A 193 19.52 4.82 3.99
CA GLU A 193 19.97 6.09 3.41
C GLU A 193 21.31 5.90 2.70
N ASP A 194 21.48 6.60 1.59
CA ASP A 194 22.75 6.79 0.87
C ASP A 194 23.22 8.22 1.16
N THR A 195 24.06 8.37 2.18
CA THR A 195 24.43 9.70 2.70
C THR A 195 25.56 10.36 1.91
N ASP A 196 26.36 9.58 1.18
CA ASP A 196 27.43 10.09 0.30
C ASP A 196 27.06 10.13 -1.19
N LYS A 197 25.88 9.61 -1.55
CA LYS A 197 25.28 9.61 -2.90
C LYS A 197 26.08 8.78 -3.90
N ASP A 198 26.68 7.69 -3.46
CA ASP A 198 27.45 6.77 -4.32
C ASP A 198 26.59 5.68 -4.99
N GLY A 199 25.28 5.66 -4.70
CA GLY A 199 24.34 4.67 -5.21
C GLY A 199 24.25 3.42 -4.34
N LYS A 200 24.70 3.48 -3.07
CA LYS A 200 24.61 2.42 -2.07
C LYS A 200 24.15 2.97 -0.72
N ALA A 201 23.36 2.19 0.00
CA ALA A 201 22.98 2.56 1.36
C ALA A 201 24.18 2.41 2.31
N ASP A 202 24.37 3.38 3.20
CA ASP A 202 25.43 3.42 4.20
C ASP A 202 24.90 3.60 5.64
N LYS A 203 23.60 3.87 5.78
CA LYS A 203 22.93 4.10 7.07
C LYS A 203 21.64 3.31 7.17
N HIS A 204 21.39 2.77 8.36
CA HIS A 204 20.21 1.98 8.69
C HIS A 204 19.61 2.41 10.02
N THR A 205 18.29 2.62 10.02
CA THR A 205 17.50 2.96 11.21
C THR A 205 16.28 2.05 11.29
N VAL A 206 15.94 1.55 12.49
CA VAL A 206 14.68 0.82 12.72
C VAL A 206 13.63 1.83 13.16
N PHE A 207 12.72 2.20 12.25
CA PHE A 207 11.66 3.16 12.54
C PHE A 207 10.59 2.59 13.46
N ALA A 208 10.11 1.37 13.16
CA ALA A 208 9.14 0.65 13.99
C ALA A 208 9.47 -0.84 14.04
N SER A 209 9.29 -1.47 15.20
CA SER A 209 9.59 -2.89 15.43
C SER A 209 8.44 -3.62 16.14
N GLY A 210 8.55 -4.95 16.26
CA GLY A 210 7.53 -5.79 16.88
C GLY A 210 6.24 -5.86 16.06
N LEU A 211 6.35 -5.73 14.73
CA LEU A 211 5.25 -5.88 13.79
C LEU A 211 5.02 -7.36 13.46
N TYR A 212 3.83 -7.64 12.93
CA TYR A 212 3.43 -8.99 12.51
C TYR A 212 2.97 -9.05 11.04
N ILE A 213 3.90 -9.44 10.17
CA ILE A 213 3.79 -9.57 8.71
C ILE A 213 3.24 -8.28 8.08
N PRO A 214 4.02 -7.18 8.13
CA PRO A 214 3.63 -5.92 7.51
C PRO A 214 3.65 -6.01 5.98
N THR A 215 2.50 -6.19 5.35
CA THR A 215 2.42 -6.49 3.91
C THR A 215 2.50 -5.28 2.98
N GLY A 216 2.47 -4.07 3.53
CA GLY A 216 2.52 -2.82 2.79
C GLY A 216 2.35 -1.64 3.74
N PHE A 217 2.75 -0.45 3.29
CA PHE A 217 2.60 0.76 4.06
C PHE A 217 2.60 2.00 3.15
N ALA A 218 2.13 3.13 3.68
CA ALA A 218 2.25 4.44 3.06
C ALA A 218 2.92 5.41 4.04
N ILE A 219 3.89 6.19 3.57
CA ILE A 219 4.52 7.27 4.35
C ILE A 219 3.58 8.47 4.39
N GLY A 220 3.34 9.03 5.58
CA GLY A 220 2.58 10.26 5.77
C GLY A 220 2.19 10.56 7.22
N ASP A 221 1.72 11.79 7.44
CA ASP A 221 1.31 12.37 8.72
C ASP A 221 2.41 12.33 9.81
N GLY A 222 3.66 12.53 9.39
CA GLY A 222 4.86 12.45 10.24
C GLY A 222 5.34 11.02 10.55
N GLY A 223 4.96 10.03 9.74
CA GLY A 223 5.45 8.66 9.89
C GLY A 223 4.90 7.71 8.84
N ALA A 224 4.32 6.58 9.24
CA ALA A 224 3.86 5.56 8.31
C ALA A 224 2.53 4.88 8.73
N TYR A 225 1.65 4.71 7.75
CA TYR A 225 0.47 3.86 7.81
C TYR A 225 0.83 2.44 7.41
N VAL A 226 0.86 1.50 8.35
CA VAL A 226 1.36 0.13 8.16
C VAL A 226 0.24 -0.88 8.22
N ALA A 227 0.10 -1.69 7.17
CA ALA A 227 -0.79 -2.84 7.18
C ALA A 227 -0.29 -3.89 8.17
N GLN A 228 -1.13 -4.30 9.13
CA GLN A 228 -0.85 -5.43 10.01
C GLN A 228 -2.18 -6.10 10.35
N GLN A 229 -2.58 -7.11 9.58
CA GLN A 229 -3.91 -7.70 9.71
C GLN A 229 -4.24 -8.11 11.16
N PRO A 230 -5.45 -7.80 11.66
CA PRO A 230 -6.60 -7.20 10.97
C PRO A 230 -6.65 -5.66 11.02
N ASP A 231 -5.54 -5.01 11.30
CA ASP A 231 -5.41 -3.58 11.54
C ASP A 231 -4.70 -2.85 10.40
N LEU A 232 -5.03 -1.57 10.28
CA LEU A 232 -4.13 -0.55 9.74
C LEU A 232 -3.61 0.26 10.93
N LEU A 233 -2.30 0.27 11.10
CA LEU A 233 -1.61 1.00 12.17
C LEU A 233 -1.05 2.31 11.61
N HIS A 234 -0.94 3.34 12.43
CA HIS A 234 -0.16 4.54 12.15
C HIS A 234 0.93 4.66 13.21
N PHE A 235 2.15 4.81 12.73
CA PHE A 235 3.34 5.08 13.52
C PHE A 235 3.79 6.50 13.23
N LYS A 236 4.20 7.24 14.26
CA LYS A 236 4.63 8.63 14.13
C LYS A 236 5.87 8.90 14.97
N ASP A 237 6.83 9.56 14.34
CA ASP A 237 8.00 10.17 14.97
C ASP A 237 7.64 11.63 15.31
N VAL A 238 7.80 12.02 16.57
CA VAL A 238 7.42 13.37 17.04
C VAL A 238 8.62 14.24 17.40
N ASP A 239 9.84 13.69 17.41
CA ASP A 239 11.07 14.42 17.73
C ASP A 239 12.14 14.38 16.63
N ASP A 240 11.82 13.76 15.49
CA ASP A 240 12.59 13.67 14.26
C ASP A 240 13.91 12.89 14.42
N ASP A 241 13.95 11.91 15.33
CA ASP A 241 15.11 11.03 15.53
C ASP A 241 15.14 9.81 14.58
N GLY A 242 14.08 9.63 13.78
CA GLY A 242 13.92 8.52 12.85
C GLY A 242 13.29 7.27 13.46
N VAL A 243 12.75 7.35 14.68
CA VAL A 243 12.09 6.27 15.41
C VAL A 243 10.66 6.68 15.77
N ALA A 244 9.71 5.75 15.64
CA ALA A 244 8.33 6.02 15.98
C ALA A 244 8.11 6.07 17.50
N ASP A 245 7.66 7.22 18.01
CA ASP A 245 7.23 7.43 19.39
C ASP A 245 5.80 6.96 19.66
N LEU A 246 4.94 7.08 18.64
CA LEU A 246 3.51 6.84 18.76
C LEU A 246 3.08 5.69 17.86
N LYS A 247 2.18 4.85 18.39
CA LYS A 247 1.49 3.79 17.66
C LYS A 247 0.00 3.90 17.88
N LYS A 248 -0.78 3.90 16.79
CA LYS A 248 -2.24 3.96 16.83
C LYS A 248 -2.86 2.99 15.82
N THR A 249 -3.84 2.19 16.23
CA THR A 249 -4.74 1.53 15.28
C THR A 249 -5.69 2.57 14.70
N VAL A 250 -5.58 2.83 13.39
CA VAL A 250 -6.43 3.82 12.70
C VAL A 250 -7.67 3.20 12.11
N LEU A 251 -7.57 1.96 11.59
CA LEU A 251 -8.70 1.17 11.12
C LEU A 251 -8.51 -0.27 11.62
N HIS A 252 -9.63 -0.92 11.94
CA HIS A 252 -9.69 -2.33 12.32
C HIS A 252 -10.76 -3.03 11.48
N GLY A 253 -10.59 -4.33 11.26
CA GLY A 253 -11.62 -5.18 10.67
C GLY A 253 -11.25 -5.72 9.29
N PHE A 254 -10.00 -5.60 8.87
CA PHE A 254 -9.53 -6.22 7.63
C PHE A 254 -9.52 -7.76 7.77
N GLY A 255 -9.79 -8.45 6.66
CA GLY A 255 -9.68 -9.90 6.61
C GLY A 255 -8.24 -10.32 6.90
N ASN A 256 -8.05 -11.45 7.59
CA ASN A 256 -6.74 -12.00 7.96
C ASN A 256 -6.58 -13.49 7.55
N ALA A 257 -7.42 -13.93 6.61
CA ALA A 257 -7.49 -15.32 6.19
C ALA A 257 -6.28 -15.76 5.38
N ASP A 258 -5.63 -14.83 4.67
CA ASP A 258 -4.44 -15.10 3.87
C ASP A 258 -3.55 -13.82 3.88
N SER A 259 -2.34 -13.93 4.42
CA SER A 259 -1.40 -12.81 4.49
C SER A 259 -0.87 -12.43 3.12
N HIS A 260 -0.94 -13.33 2.14
CA HIS A 260 -0.48 -13.06 0.78
C HIS A 260 -1.48 -12.21 -0.03
N HIS A 261 -2.73 -12.15 0.43
CA HIS A 261 -3.83 -11.42 -0.22
C HIS A 261 -4.33 -10.25 0.63
N SER A 262 -3.63 -9.94 1.74
CA SER A 262 -3.91 -8.85 2.67
C SER A 262 -3.90 -7.48 2.01
N ILE A 263 -4.34 -6.47 2.75
CA ILE A 263 -4.17 -5.07 2.34
C ILE A 263 -2.70 -4.79 2.03
N SER A 264 -2.42 -4.47 0.77
CA SER A 264 -1.10 -4.17 0.22
C SER A 264 -1.23 -3.10 -0.89
N ALA A 265 -0.17 -2.92 -1.69
CA ALA A 265 -0.13 -2.01 -2.85
C ALA A 265 -0.61 -0.59 -2.52
N PHE A 266 -0.02 -0.02 -1.47
CA PHE A 266 -0.33 1.34 -1.04
C PHE A 266 0.09 2.33 -2.13
N CYS A 267 -0.75 3.32 -2.39
CA CYS A 267 -0.45 4.38 -3.34
C CYS A 267 -1.27 5.62 -3.00
N TRP A 268 -0.60 6.74 -2.72
CA TRP A 268 -1.28 8.01 -2.52
C TRP A 268 -1.95 8.48 -3.82
N GLU A 269 -3.23 8.82 -3.74
CA GLU A 269 -3.92 9.55 -4.79
C GLU A 269 -3.63 11.06 -4.65
N PRO A 270 -3.75 11.84 -5.75
CA PRO A 270 -3.44 13.27 -5.72
C PRO A 270 -4.21 14.07 -4.67
N GLY A 271 -5.46 13.68 -4.40
CA GLY A 271 -6.38 14.36 -3.50
C GLY A 271 -6.22 14.06 -2.01
N GLY A 272 -5.10 13.50 -1.56
CA GLY A 272 -4.80 13.30 -0.13
C GLY A 272 -5.42 12.05 0.52
N GLY A 273 -5.89 11.10 -0.29
CA GLY A 273 -6.20 9.74 0.15
C GLY A 273 -5.15 8.75 -0.33
N PHE A 274 -5.15 7.52 0.18
CA PHE A 274 -4.34 6.45 -0.40
C PHE A 274 -5.16 5.19 -0.63
N TYR A 275 -4.80 4.48 -1.69
CA TYR A 275 -5.37 3.19 -2.07
C TYR A 275 -4.74 2.07 -1.23
N MET A 276 -5.51 1.01 -1.00
CA MET A 276 -5.07 -0.28 -0.46
C MET A 276 -5.82 -1.38 -1.19
N HIS A 277 -5.14 -2.48 -1.47
CA HIS A 277 -5.67 -3.53 -2.33
C HIS A 277 -5.80 -4.81 -1.52
N GLU A 278 -6.93 -5.49 -1.62
CA GLU A 278 -7.13 -6.82 -1.03
C GLU A 278 -7.50 -7.84 -2.11
N GLY A 279 -7.04 -9.07 -1.94
CA GLY A 279 -7.28 -10.18 -2.85
C GLY A 279 -8.43 -11.09 -2.42
N VAL A 280 -8.55 -12.24 -3.10
CA VAL A 280 -9.52 -13.29 -2.73
C VAL A 280 -9.30 -13.83 -1.32
N PHE A 281 -10.29 -14.53 -0.76
CA PHE A 281 -10.34 -15.14 0.58
C PHE A 281 -10.63 -14.20 1.73
N LEU A 282 -10.44 -12.90 1.53
CA LEU A 282 -10.59 -11.93 2.59
C LEU A 282 -12.04 -11.47 2.75
N TYR A 283 -12.39 -11.21 4.01
CA TYR A 283 -13.65 -10.63 4.43
C TYR A 283 -13.31 -9.42 5.30
N THR A 284 -13.58 -8.23 4.78
CA THR A 284 -13.27 -6.97 5.43
C THR A 284 -14.55 -6.33 5.95
N SER A 285 -14.51 -5.91 7.22
CA SER A 285 -15.61 -5.28 7.96
C SER A 285 -15.08 -4.12 8.79
N VAL A 286 -14.83 -3.00 8.12
CA VAL A 286 -14.33 -1.77 8.73
C VAL A 286 -15.50 -0.88 9.14
N GLU A 287 -15.37 -0.17 10.25
CA GLU A 287 -16.34 0.82 10.71
C GLU A 287 -15.64 2.15 10.97
N THR A 288 -16.20 3.22 10.42
CA THR A 288 -15.70 4.59 10.60
C THR A 288 -16.85 5.51 11.00
N PRO A 289 -16.60 6.79 11.33
CA PRO A 289 -17.67 7.77 11.54
C PRO A 289 -18.63 7.92 10.34
N TRP A 290 -18.22 7.48 9.15
CA TRP A 290 -19.01 7.51 7.92
C TRP A 290 -19.87 6.25 7.72
N GLY A 291 -19.75 5.27 8.61
CA GLY A 291 -20.57 4.06 8.61
C GLY A 291 -19.77 2.76 8.47
N PRO A 292 -20.48 1.63 8.36
CA PRO A 292 -19.88 0.34 8.13
C PRO A 292 -19.57 0.11 6.64
N PHE A 293 -18.37 -0.39 6.37
CA PHE A 293 -17.92 -0.76 5.04
C PHE A 293 -17.61 -2.25 4.98
N ARG A 294 -18.01 -2.89 3.89
CA ARG A 294 -17.90 -4.34 3.71
C ARG A 294 -17.29 -4.64 2.35
N ALA A 295 -16.35 -5.57 2.35
CA ALA A 295 -15.75 -6.15 1.17
C ALA A 295 -15.55 -7.65 1.41
N HIS A 296 -15.63 -8.43 0.34
CA HIS A 296 -15.37 -9.87 0.37
C HIS A 296 -14.73 -10.27 -0.94
N ASP A 297 -13.77 -11.19 -0.95
CA ASP A 297 -13.14 -11.74 -2.15
C ASP A 297 -12.67 -10.67 -3.14
N ALA A 298 -11.70 -9.89 -2.71
CA ALA A 298 -11.03 -8.80 -3.41
C ALA A 298 -11.79 -7.49 -3.56
N SER A 299 -11.05 -6.41 -3.36
CA SER A 299 -11.50 -5.03 -3.46
C SER A 299 -10.33 -4.06 -3.57
N VAL A 300 -10.60 -2.90 -4.14
CA VAL A 300 -9.75 -1.72 -3.97
C VAL A 300 -10.40 -0.81 -2.95
N LEU A 301 -9.65 -0.51 -1.90
CA LEU A 301 -10.04 0.26 -0.75
C LEU A 301 -9.33 1.61 -0.82
N ARG A 302 -9.90 2.64 -0.18
CA ARG A 302 -9.27 3.95 -0.08
C ARG A 302 -9.51 4.54 1.30
N TYR A 303 -8.49 5.20 1.86
CA TYR A 303 -8.59 5.90 3.13
C TYR A 303 -8.08 7.35 3.02
N PHE A 304 -8.83 8.30 3.58
CA PHE A 304 -8.46 9.69 3.78
C PHE A 304 -8.25 9.94 5.27
N PRO A 305 -6.99 10.10 5.73
CA PRO A 305 -6.70 10.29 7.14
C PRO A 305 -7.36 11.52 7.76
N LYS A 306 -7.28 12.69 7.10
CA LYS A 306 -7.83 13.95 7.62
C LYS A 306 -9.35 13.89 7.82
N ALA A 307 -10.08 13.28 6.90
CA ALA A 307 -11.54 13.14 6.96
C ALA A 307 -12.00 11.90 7.75
N PHE A 308 -11.08 11.02 8.20
CA PHE A 308 -11.40 9.68 8.73
C PHE A 308 -12.31 8.87 7.80
N ARG A 309 -12.22 9.11 6.49
CA ARG A 309 -13.10 8.51 5.49
C ARG A 309 -12.47 7.27 4.89
N PHE A 310 -13.22 6.19 4.86
CA PHE A 310 -12.84 4.94 4.23
C PHE A 310 -13.87 4.63 3.14
N ASP A 311 -13.43 4.25 1.95
CA ASP A 311 -14.28 3.87 0.83
C ASP A 311 -13.89 2.48 0.33
N VAL A 312 -14.86 1.69 -0.13
CA VAL A 312 -14.62 0.55 -1.02
C VAL A 312 -14.88 1.03 -2.44
N LEU A 313 -13.82 1.31 -3.19
CA LEU A 313 -13.92 1.91 -4.53
C LEU A 313 -14.29 0.91 -5.60
N SER A 314 -13.91 -0.35 -5.41
CA SER A 314 -14.24 -1.41 -6.35
C SER A 314 -14.50 -2.72 -5.61
N HIS A 315 -15.60 -3.36 -5.96
CA HIS A 315 -15.89 -4.75 -5.63
C HIS A 315 -15.60 -5.66 -6.84
N CYS A 316 -14.60 -5.39 -7.68
CA CYS A 316 -14.25 -6.33 -8.75
C CYS A 316 -13.58 -7.60 -8.18
N GLY A 317 -13.79 -8.75 -8.82
CA GLY A 317 -13.22 -10.04 -8.39
C GLY A 317 -11.75 -10.25 -8.75
N TYR A 318 -10.84 -9.35 -8.36
CA TYR A 318 -9.39 -9.52 -8.55
C TYR A 318 -8.87 -10.79 -7.86
N ALA A 319 -7.77 -11.35 -8.32
CA ALA A 319 -7.17 -12.51 -7.65
C ALA A 319 -6.29 -12.07 -6.48
N ASN A 320 -5.24 -11.30 -6.76
CA ASN A 320 -4.32 -10.80 -5.76
C ASN A 320 -3.64 -9.50 -6.23
N PRO A 321 -4.30 -8.35 -6.12
CA PRO A 321 -3.72 -7.11 -6.61
C PRO A 321 -2.56 -6.61 -5.72
N TRP A 322 -1.38 -6.42 -6.32
CA TRP A 322 -0.10 -6.06 -5.65
C TRP A 322 0.63 -4.91 -6.35
N GLY A 323 -0.09 -4.06 -7.08
CA GLY A 323 0.49 -2.86 -7.66
C GLY A 323 -0.57 -1.82 -7.99
N HIS A 324 -0.24 -0.56 -7.71
CA HIS A 324 -1.03 0.59 -8.10
C HIS A 324 -0.10 1.77 -8.38
N VAL A 325 -0.28 2.40 -9.53
CA VAL A 325 0.41 3.66 -9.86
C VAL A 325 -0.59 4.68 -10.35
N VAL A 326 -0.22 5.93 -10.14
CA VAL A 326 -0.97 7.09 -10.60
C VAL A 326 -0.04 7.94 -11.46
N ASP A 327 -0.54 8.31 -12.64
CA ASP A 327 0.16 9.20 -13.57
C ASP A 327 0.08 10.68 -13.15
N ARG A 328 0.67 11.57 -13.96
CA ARG A 328 0.68 13.03 -13.73
C ARG A 328 -0.72 13.63 -13.61
N TRP A 329 -1.70 13.06 -14.30
CA TRP A 329 -3.07 13.54 -14.34
C TRP A 329 -3.97 12.90 -13.30
N GLY A 330 -3.46 12.00 -12.46
CA GLY A 330 -4.26 11.31 -11.46
C GLY A 330 -4.97 10.06 -11.99
N GLN A 331 -4.56 9.53 -13.14
CA GLN A 331 -5.11 8.29 -13.71
C GLN A 331 -4.44 7.07 -13.07
N SER A 332 -5.27 6.14 -12.61
CA SER A 332 -4.83 4.95 -11.89
C SER A 332 -4.66 3.74 -12.81
N ILE A 333 -3.54 3.04 -12.66
CA ILE A 333 -3.31 1.71 -13.23
C ILE A 333 -3.14 0.73 -12.08
N LEU A 334 -3.91 -0.36 -12.13
CA LEU A 334 -3.91 -1.43 -11.12
C LEU A 334 -3.30 -2.70 -11.71
N ASN A 335 -2.53 -3.42 -10.90
CA ASN A 335 -1.95 -4.72 -11.24
C ASN A 335 -2.59 -5.84 -10.40
N ASP A 336 -3.21 -6.83 -11.05
CA ASP A 336 -3.71 -8.09 -10.47
C ASP A 336 -2.64 -9.19 -10.62
N ALA A 337 -1.77 -9.28 -9.62
CA ALA A 337 -0.49 -9.98 -9.69
C ALA A 337 -0.60 -11.44 -10.08
N SER A 338 -1.52 -12.17 -9.45
CA SER A 338 -1.68 -13.61 -9.68
C SER A 338 -2.02 -13.94 -11.13
N GLY A 339 -2.72 -13.04 -11.82
CA GLY A 339 -3.10 -13.18 -13.22
C GLY A 339 -2.10 -12.58 -14.21
N GLY A 340 -1.14 -11.77 -13.75
CA GLY A 340 -0.27 -10.97 -14.63
C GLY A 340 -1.05 -9.91 -15.42
N ARG A 341 -2.24 -9.52 -14.93
CA ARG A 341 -3.17 -8.61 -15.62
C ARG A 341 -3.09 -7.23 -15.02
N ASN A 342 -3.15 -6.23 -15.89
CA ASN A 342 -3.13 -4.83 -15.48
C ASN A 342 -4.35 -4.12 -16.07
N HIS A 343 -4.88 -3.17 -15.32
CA HIS A 343 -6.17 -2.56 -15.60
C HIS A 343 -6.05 -1.05 -15.53
N PHE A 344 -6.66 -0.37 -16.50
CA PHE A 344 -7.01 1.03 -16.33
C PHE A 344 -8.14 1.12 -15.29
N PHE A 345 -7.83 1.64 -14.11
CA PHE A 345 -8.66 1.39 -12.94
C PHE A 345 -10.03 2.06 -13.01
N ALA A 346 -10.18 3.19 -13.73
CA ALA A 346 -11.44 3.92 -13.84
C ALA A 346 -12.62 3.05 -14.31
N HIS A 347 -12.39 2.07 -15.20
CA HIS A 347 -13.44 1.15 -15.66
C HIS A 347 -14.00 0.22 -14.56
N HIS A 348 -13.37 0.18 -13.40
CA HIS A 348 -13.72 -0.68 -12.27
C HIS A 348 -14.37 0.08 -11.10
N MET A 349 -14.53 1.40 -11.24
CA MET A 349 -14.96 2.32 -10.17
C MET A 349 -16.46 2.66 -10.19
N ALA A 350 -17.27 1.92 -10.97
CA ALA A 350 -18.71 2.08 -10.94
C ALA A 350 -19.24 1.85 -9.52
N ASN A 351 -20.24 2.62 -9.10
CA ASN A 351 -20.74 2.54 -7.73
C ASN A 351 -21.43 1.18 -7.49
N SER A 352 -20.80 0.32 -6.67
CA SER A 352 -21.33 -1.00 -6.34
C SER A 352 -21.89 -1.04 -4.93
N ILE A 353 -22.96 -1.80 -4.73
CA ILE A 353 -23.53 -2.05 -3.40
C ILE A 353 -23.16 -3.48 -2.98
N TYR A 354 -22.42 -3.63 -1.90
CA TYR A 354 -22.12 -4.93 -1.30
C TYR A 354 -23.42 -5.75 -1.08
N PRO A 355 -23.46 -7.06 -1.41
CA PRO A 355 -22.36 -7.91 -1.85
C PRO A 355 -22.22 -8.02 -3.38
N HIS A 356 -22.83 -7.13 -4.17
CA HIS A 356 -22.67 -7.17 -5.61
C HIS A 356 -21.23 -6.86 -6.03
N LYS A 357 -20.80 -7.50 -7.11
CA LYS A 357 -19.46 -7.38 -7.68
C LYS A 357 -19.58 -6.64 -9.00
N ASN A 358 -18.76 -5.61 -9.19
CA ASN A 358 -18.61 -4.95 -10.49
C ASN A 358 -17.99 -5.93 -11.48
N SER A 359 -18.34 -5.82 -12.76
CA SER A 359 -17.67 -6.68 -13.74
C SER A 359 -16.24 -6.17 -13.98
N LYS A 360 -15.37 -7.08 -14.42
CA LYS A 360 -14.00 -6.70 -14.76
C LYS A 360 -14.01 -5.94 -16.08
N GLY A 361 -13.42 -4.75 -16.07
CA GLY A 361 -13.08 -4.01 -17.28
C GLY A 361 -11.96 -4.67 -18.09
N PRO A 362 -11.53 -4.03 -19.19
CA PRO A 362 -10.43 -4.51 -20.01
C PRO A 362 -9.14 -4.69 -19.20
N ASP A 363 -8.27 -5.53 -19.73
CA ASP A 363 -6.92 -5.73 -19.19
C ASP A 363 -5.88 -5.75 -20.29
N PHE A 364 -4.65 -5.39 -19.93
CA PHE A 364 -3.47 -5.70 -20.71
C PHE A 364 -2.57 -6.65 -19.91
N PHE A 365 -2.09 -7.67 -20.62
CA PHE A 365 -1.45 -8.84 -20.02
C PHE A 365 0.05 -8.86 -20.33
N PHE A 366 0.85 -9.15 -19.31
CA PHE A 366 2.26 -9.48 -19.46
C PHE A 366 2.43 -10.99 -19.38
N PRO A 367 3.28 -11.61 -20.23
CA PRO A 367 3.33 -13.07 -20.40
C PRO A 367 4.01 -13.84 -19.25
N ALA A 368 3.86 -13.38 -18.00
CA ALA A 368 4.36 -14.05 -16.81
C ALA A 368 3.53 -13.69 -15.57
N ARG A 369 3.63 -14.53 -14.52
CA ARG A 369 2.92 -14.33 -13.24
C ARG A 369 3.70 -15.02 -12.10
N PRO A 370 3.58 -14.60 -10.83
CA PRO A 370 2.89 -13.39 -10.41
C PRO A 370 3.74 -12.14 -10.63
N ALA A 371 3.05 -11.06 -10.99
CA ALA A 371 3.64 -9.76 -11.27
C ALA A 371 3.36 -8.81 -10.10
N ALA A 372 4.36 -8.27 -9.39
CA ALA A 372 4.14 -7.47 -8.18
C ALA A 372 5.03 -6.22 -8.19
N GLY A 373 4.54 -5.08 -7.69
CA GLY A 373 5.25 -3.82 -7.81
C GLY A 373 5.20 -3.29 -9.25
N VAL A 374 4.75 -2.04 -9.37
CA VAL A 374 4.62 -1.34 -10.65
C VAL A 374 5.03 0.11 -10.49
N GLU A 375 5.55 0.72 -11.54
CA GLU A 375 5.96 2.13 -11.56
C GLU A 375 5.72 2.73 -12.96
N ILE A 376 5.66 4.06 -13.05
CA ILE A 376 5.70 4.80 -14.32
C ILE A 376 7.03 5.55 -14.39
N ILE A 377 7.77 5.38 -15.48
CA ILE A 377 9.03 6.10 -15.68
C ILE A 377 8.75 7.58 -15.90
N SER A 378 9.13 8.40 -14.92
CA SER A 378 9.12 9.86 -14.97
C SER A 378 10.38 10.35 -14.27
N SER A 379 11.46 10.47 -15.03
CA SER A 379 12.79 10.76 -14.49
C SER A 379 13.70 11.37 -15.54
N LYS A 380 14.30 12.53 -15.25
CA LYS A 380 15.27 13.19 -16.15
C LYS A 380 16.50 12.32 -16.44
N HIS A 381 16.80 11.38 -15.54
CA HIS A 381 17.87 10.40 -15.70
C HIS A 381 17.62 9.42 -16.86
N PHE A 382 16.36 9.14 -17.19
CA PHE A 382 15.98 8.27 -18.30
C PHE A 382 15.77 9.06 -19.61
N PRO A 383 16.00 8.45 -20.78
CA PRO A 383 15.81 9.14 -22.06
C PRO A 383 14.33 9.29 -22.43
N ASP A 384 14.04 10.21 -23.36
CA ASP A 384 12.68 10.57 -23.76
C ASP A 384 11.87 9.37 -24.30
N GLU A 385 12.54 8.39 -24.92
CA GLU A 385 11.85 7.24 -25.54
C GLU A 385 11.15 6.32 -24.54
N VAL A 386 11.52 6.38 -23.26
CA VAL A 386 10.94 5.54 -22.20
C VAL A 386 10.14 6.32 -21.17
N GLN A 387 10.05 7.65 -21.28
CA GLN A 387 9.19 8.45 -20.40
C GLN A 387 7.71 8.02 -20.55
N GLY A 388 7.01 7.94 -19.42
CA GLY A 388 5.61 7.46 -19.37
C GLY A 388 5.46 5.95 -19.53
N SER A 389 6.55 5.19 -19.64
CA SER A 389 6.49 3.72 -19.74
C SER A 389 6.05 3.09 -18.43
N PHE A 390 5.21 2.07 -18.53
CA PHE A 390 4.80 1.24 -17.41
C PHE A 390 5.82 0.14 -17.17
N VAL A 391 6.29 0.04 -15.94
CA VAL A 391 7.18 -1.04 -15.50
C VAL A 391 6.48 -1.92 -14.49
N VAL A 392 6.74 -3.22 -14.57
CA VAL A 392 6.11 -4.22 -13.71
C VAL A 392 7.09 -5.35 -13.42
N ASN A 393 7.28 -5.69 -12.15
CA ASN A 393 8.10 -6.84 -11.82
C ASN A 393 7.34 -8.15 -12.01
N ASN A 394 8.08 -9.23 -12.18
CA ASN A 394 7.55 -10.57 -12.18
C ASN A 394 8.50 -11.56 -11.50
N THR A 395 7.91 -12.57 -10.87
CA THR A 395 8.64 -13.50 -10.01
C THR A 395 8.69 -14.94 -10.49
N ILE A 396 7.75 -15.47 -11.29
CA ILE A 396 7.78 -16.86 -11.80
C ILE A 396 7.70 -16.87 -13.33
N GLY A 397 8.53 -17.70 -13.95
CA GLY A 397 8.61 -17.85 -15.42
C GLY A 397 9.49 -16.78 -16.08
N PHE A 398 9.37 -15.53 -15.61
CA PHE A 398 10.28 -14.43 -15.92
C PHE A 398 10.73 -13.79 -14.60
N HIS A 399 12.01 -13.91 -14.24
CA HIS A 399 12.54 -13.35 -13.00
C HIS A 399 13.10 -11.97 -13.30
N GLY A 400 12.30 -10.91 -13.20
CA GLY A 400 12.69 -9.64 -13.80
C GLY A 400 11.67 -8.51 -13.72
N THR A 401 11.96 -7.46 -14.46
CA THR A 401 11.14 -6.26 -14.63
C THR A 401 10.87 -6.02 -16.11
N PHE A 402 9.60 -6.10 -16.50
CA PHE A 402 9.15 -5.69 -17.83
C PHE A 402 9.02 -4.18 -17.89
N TRP A 403 9.22 -3.60 -19.07
CA TRP A 403 8.89 -2.21 -19.36
C TRP A 403 8.18 -2.08 -20.71
N ARG A 404 7.06 -1.37 -20.75
CA ARG A 404 6.26 -1.20 -21.97
C ARG A 404 5.81 0.24 -22.08
N GLY A 405 5.73 0.74 -23.31
CA GLY A 405 5.18 2.06 -23.55
C GLY A 405 3.67 2.04 -23.32
N LEU A 406 3.14 3.13 -22.78
CA LEU A 406 1.71 3.35 -22.64
C LEU A 406 1.24 4.39 -23.64
N ARG A 407 0.06 4.18 -24.21
CA ARG A 407 -0.63 5.21 -24.98
C ARG A 407 -2.13 5.14 -24.78
N GLU A 408 -2.77 6.24 -25.10
CA GLU A 408 -4.21 6.36 -25.03
C GLU A 408 -4.87 5.51 -26.10
N TYR A 409 -5.89 4.77 -25.69
CA TYR A 409 -6.68 3.99 -26.61
C TYR A 409 -8.12 3.96 -26.11
N LYS A 410 -9.03 4.50 -26.92
CA LYS A 410 -10.45 4.67 -26.56
C LYS A 410 -10.57 5.40 -25.21
N SER A 411 -11.44 4.96 -24.30
CA SER A 411 -11.60 5.56 -22.96
C SER A 411 -10.47 5.23 -21.97
N GLY A 412 -9.58 4.30 -22.28
CA GLY A 412 -8.51 3.83 -21.39
C GLY A 412 -7.12 3.93 -22.00
N LEU A 413 -6.33 2.87 -21.81
CA LEU A 413 -4.93 2.78 -22.20
C LEU A 413 -4.66 1.45 -22.92
N GLU A 414 -3.65 1.44 -23.79
CA GLU A 414 -3.05 0.22 -24.32
C GLU A 414 -1.52 0.26 -24.17
N VAL A 415 -0.92 -0.93 -24.12
CA VAL A 415 0.54 -1.09 -24.08
C VAL A 415 1.10 -1.33 -25.48
N TYR A 416 2.32 -0.86 -25.73
CA TYR A 416 3.11 -1.25 -26.89
C TYR A 416 4.51 -1.70 -26.48
N ASP A 417 5.09 -2.59 -27.27
CA ASP A 417 6.41 -3.13 -26.99
C ASP A 417 7.51 -2.08 -27.15
N LEU A 418 8.39 -2.04 -26.14
CA LEU A 418 9.70 -1.40 -26.22
C LEU A 418 10.74 -2.46 -26.55
N VAL A 419 11.96 -2.01 -26.90
CA VAL A 419 13.06 -2.94 -27.17
C VAL A 419 13.54 -3.55 -25.84
N GLY A 420 13.47 -4.87 -25.76
CA GLY A 420 13.93 -5.64 -24.60
C GLY A 420 13.08 -5.43 -23.34
N ASP A 421 13.57 -5.94 -22.23
CA ASP A 421 13.02 -5.75 -20.89
C ASP A 421 14.06 -5.01 -20.01
N MET A 422 13.61 -4.34 -18.95
CA MET A 422 14.49 -3.48 -18.14
C MET A 422 15.58 -4.30 -17.44
N LEU A 423 15.18 -5.41 -16.80
CA LEU A 423 16.07 -6.28 -16.03
C LEU A 423 15.53 -7.71 -16.03
N GLN A 424 16.38 -8.70 -16.21
CA GLN A 424 16.04 -10.11 -16.06
C GLN A 424 17.20 -10.88 -15.40
N SER A 425 16.90 -11.74 -14.44
CA SER A 425 17.82 -12.73 -13.89
C SER A 425 17.54 -14.11 -14.48
N SER A 426 18.60 -14.92 -14.58
CA SER A 426 18.49 -16.36 -14.87
C SER A 426 18.28 -17.22 -13.61
N LEU A 427 18.38 -16.63 -12.40
CA LEU A 427 18.25 -17.34 -11.13
C LEU A 427 16.83 -17.26 -10.59
N GLU A 428 16.30 -18.41 -10.15
CA GLU A 428 14.92 -18.50 -9.65
C GLU A 428 14.70 -17.78 -8.31
N SER A 429 15.77 -17.52 -7.55
CA SER A 429 15.73 -16.83 -6.27
C SER A 429 15.51 -15.32 -6.39
N PHE A 430 15.72 -14.73 -7.57
CA PHE A 430 15.37 -13.33 -7.81
C PHE A 430 13.84 -13.20 -7.90
N ARG A 431 13.26 -12.53 -6.89
CA ARG A 431 11.83 -12.36 -6.66
C ARG A 431 11.54 -10.87 -6.41
N PRO A 432 11.59 -10.03 -7.44
CA PRO A 432 11.28 -8.61 -7.30
C PRO A 432 9.79 -8.40 -6.94
N VAL A 433 9.53 -7.63 -5.88
CA VAL A 433 8.18 -7.43 -5.29
C VAL A 433 7.76 -5.97 -5.14
N SER A 434 8.71 -5.02 -5.11
CA SER A 434 8.43 -3.57 -5.15
C SER A 434 9.40 -2.85 -6.10
N ILE A 435 9.01 -1.69 -6.62
CA ILE A 435 9.80 -0.90 -7.58
C ILE A 435 9.44 0.59 -7.48
N HIS A 436 10.46 1.46 -7.47
CA HIS A 436 10.27 2.91 -7.46
C HIS A 436 11.37 3.65 -8.21
N VAL A 437 11.07 4.84 -8.73
CA VAL A 437 12.09 5.82 -9.14
C VAL A 437 12.63 6.52 -7.89
N GLY A 438 13.95 6.44 -7.67
CA GLY A 438 14.62 6.98 -6.50
C GLY A 438 15.00 8.46 -6.57
N PRO A 439 15.64 9.00 -5.51
CA PRO A 439 15.97 10.42 -5.39
C PRO A 439 16.97 10.92 -6.45
N ASP A 440 17.78 10.01 -6.98
CA ASP A 440 18.76 10.23 -8.05
C ASP A 440 18.18 9.97 -9.46
N GLY A 441 16.89 9.66 -9.55
CA GLY A 441 16.19 9.35 -10.79
C GLY A 441 16.43 7.93 -11.33
N ALA A 442 17.24 7.10 -10.68
CA ALA A 442 17.41 5.68 -11.03
C ALA A 442 16.19 4.85 -10.58
N VAL A 443 16.07 3.63 -11.08
CA VAL A 443 15.01 2.70 -10.66
C VAL A 443 15.54 1.74 -9.61
N TYR A 444 14.83 1.61 -8.50
CA TYR A 444 15.17 0.73 -7.39
C TYR A 444 14.17 -0.42 -7.32
N ILE A 445 14.67 -1.64 -7.21
CA ILE A 445 13.88 -2.88 -7.22
C ILE A 445 14.13 -3.61 -5.90
N LEU A 446 13.06 -3.83 -5.13
CA LEU A 446 13.07 -4.62 -3.91
C LEU A 446 12.94 -6.10 -4.24
N ASP A 447 13.98 -6.87 -3.95
CA ASP A 447 14.04 -8.30 -4.15
C ASP A 447 13.75 -9.04 -2.84
N PHE A 448 12.66 -9.81 -2.84
CA PHE A 448 12.29 -10.70 -1.74
C PHE A 448 13.31 -11.84 -1.52
N CYS A 449 14.14 -12.13 -2.54
CA CYS A 449 15.30 -13.04 -2.49
C CYS A 449 14.99 -14.43 -1.89
N ASN A 450 14.02 -15.16 -2.46
CA ASN A 450 13.56 -16.42 -1.87
C ASN A 450 13.45 -17.55 -2.90
N PRO A 451 13.99 -18.75 -2.59
CA PRO A 451 13.77 -19.95 -3.39
C PRO A 451 12.28 -20.28 -3.58
N ILE A 452 11.47 -20.09 -2.53
CA ILE A 452 10.06 -20.47 -2.50
C ILE A 452 9.18 -19.26 -2.25
N ILE A 453 8.33 -18.96 -3.23
CA ILE A 453 7.28 -17.94 -3.09
C ILE A 453 5.88 -18.55 -2.90
N GLY A 454 5.58 -19.71 -3.52
CA GLY A 454 4.21 -20.26 -3.55
C GLY A 454 3.76 -20.92 -2.24
N HIS A 455 2.53 -20.65 -1.79
CA HIS A 455 1.94 -21.25 -0.58
C HIS A 455 1.06 -22.49 -0.83
N MET A 456 0.63 -22.70 -2.08
CA MET A 456 -0.18 -23.88 -2.46
C MET A 456 0.69 -25.05 -2.92
N GLN A 457 1.89 -24.74 -3.42
CA GLN A 457 2.85 -25.71 -3.93
C GLN A 457 3.78 -26.22 -2.83
N TYR A 458 3.94 -25.45 -1.75
CA TYR A 458 4.86 -25.72 -0.66
C TYR A 458 4.24 -25.37 0.68
N SER A 459 4.59 -26.15 1.70
CA SER A 459 4.22 -25.91 3.09
C SER A 459 4.62 -24.48 3.52
N LEU A 460 3.86 -23.88 4.44
CA LEU A 460 4.27 -22.65 5.12
C LEU A 460 5.46 -22.90 6.08
N ARG A 461 5.74 -24.16 6.42
CA ARG A 461 6.86 -24.64 7.23
C ARG A 461 7.93 -25.36 6.39
N ASP A 462 7.98 -25.12 5.08
CA ASP A 462 9.00 -25.72 4.21
C ASP A 462 10.38 -25.17 4.58
N GLU A 463 11.33 -26.04 4.92
CA GLU A 463 12.68 -25.68 5.39
C GLU A 463 13.51 -24.87 4.38
N ARG A 464 13.09 -24.85 3.11
CA ARG A 464 13.77 -24.10 2.03
C ARG A 464 13.27 -22.67 1.90
N ARG A 465 12.24 -22.28 2.67
CA ARG A 465 11.86 -20.86 2.74
C ARG A 465 12.98 -20.11 3.42
N ASP A 466 13.47 -19.10 2.73
CA ASP A 466 14.47 -18.22 3.31
C ASP A 466 13.82 -17.23 4.28
N HIS A 467 14.52 -16.93 5.38
CA HIS A 467 14.12 -16.00 6.43
C HIS A 467 15.27 -15.05 6.80
N ALA A 468 16.28 -14.90 5.94
CA ALA A 468 17.52 -14.19 6.27
C ALA A 468 18.01 -13.22 5.18
N HIS A 469 17.48 -13.29 3.96
CA HIS A 469 17.97 -12.54 2.81
C HIS A 469 16.91 -11.58 2.26
N GLY A 470 17.39 -10.52 1.64
CA GLY A 470 16.58 -9.49 1.02
C GLY A 470 17.46 -8.40 0.47
N ARG A 471 17.22 -7.98 -0.78
CA ARG A 471 18.16 -7.12 -1.51
C ARG A 471 17.44 -5.98 -2.19
N ILE A 472 18.15 -4.88 -2.40
CA ILE A 472 17.68 -3.76 -3.20
C ILE A 472 18.68 -3.55 -4.34
N TRP A 473 18.17 -3.57 -5.56
CA TRP A 473 18.95 -3.38 -6.79
C TRP A 473 18.64 -2.04 -7.42
N ARG A 474 19.67 -1.33 -7.88
CA ARG A 474 19.55 -0.02 -8.51
C ARG A 474 19.90 -0.13 -10.00
N VAL A 475 18.96 0.25 -10.87
CA VAL A 475 19.12 0.27 -12.33
C VAL A 475 19.26 1.72 -12.80
N SER A 476 20.40 2.04 -13.42
CA SER A 476 20.81 3.40 -13.80
C SER A 476 21.22 3.44 -15.27
N HIS A 477 21.01 4.59 -15.93
CA HIS A 477 21.51 4.84 -17.27
C HIS A 477 22.99 5.24 -17.23
N LYS A 478 23.84 4.57 -18.03
CA LYS A 478 25.31 4.69 -17.98
C LYS A 478 25.85 6.08 -18.31
N GLU A 479 25.18 6.78 -19.25
CA GLU A 479 25.73 7.99 -19.86
C GLU A 479 24.92 9.26 -19.56
N ARG A 480 23.90 9.17 -18.69
CA ARG A 480 23.01 10.30 -18.39
C ARG A 480 23.25 10.79 -16.96
N PRO A 481 23.16 12.11 -16.73
CA PRO A 481 23.29 12.65 -15.38
C PRO A 481 22.17 12.10 -14.49
N LEU A 482 22.49 11.88 -13.23
CA LEU A 482 21.50 11.58 -12.20
C LEU A 482 20.55 12.78 -12.03
N SER A 483 19.29 12.49 -11.74
CA SER A 483 18.35 13.50 -11.27
C SER A 483 18.75 13.96 -9.87
N GLN A 484 18.24 15.12 -9.46
CA GLN A 484 18.42 15.63 -8.12
C GLN A 484 17.05 15.84 -7.49
N GLN A 485 16.82 15.21 -6.34
CA GLN A 485 15.67 15.52 -5.52
C GLN A 485 15.80 16.95 -4.96
N PRO A 486 14.83 17.84 -5.20
CA PRO A 486 14.81 19.13 -4.55
C PRO A 486 14.52 18.98 -3.06
N ASP A 487 14.97 19.95 -2.27
CA ASP A 487 14.56 20.07 -0.86
C ASP A 487 13.05 20.33 -0.81
N ILE A 488 12.34 19.56 0.02
CA ILE A 488 10.88 19.63 0.21
C ILE A 488 10.57 19.79 1.70
N ASP A 489 11.09 18.89 2.53
CA ASP A 489 10.90 18.93 3.97
C ASP A 489 11.35 20.28 4.56
N GLY A 490 10.46 20.89 5.35
CA GLY A 490 10.69 22.19 6.00
C GLY A 490 10.71 23.42 5.08
N GLU A 491 10.56 23.28 3.76
CA GLU A 491 10.59 24.42 2.83
C GLU A 491 9.34 25.31 2.95
N PRO A 492 9.42 26.63 2.68
CA PRO A 492 8.27 27.50 2.80
C PRO A 492 7.24 27.20 1.70
N ILE A 493 5.96 27.36 2.03
CA ILE A 493 4.82 27.05 1.15
C ILE A 493 4.96 27.63 -0.27
N PRO A 494 5.44 28.86 -0.51
CA PRO A 494 5.59 29.37 -1.88
C PRO A 494 6.58 28.58 -2.72
N LYS A 495 7.69 28.11 -2.11
CA LYS A 495 8.68 27.29 -2.80
C LYS A 495 8.11 25.91 -3.13
N LEU A 496 7.33 25.33 -2.21
CA LEU A 496 6.62 24.07 -2.47
C LEU A 496 5.63 24.21 -3.63
N LEU A 497 4.85 25.29 -3.68
CA LEU A 497 3.92 25.55 -4.78
C LEU A 497 4.64 25.66 -6.13
N ASP A 498 5.84 26.26 -6.18
CA ASP A 498 6.64 26.29 -7.41
C ASP A 498 7.08 24.88 -7.86
N LEU A 499 7.35 23.97 -6.93
CA LEU A 499 7.75 22.59 -7.20
C LEU A 499 6.61 21.69 -7.71
N LEU A 500 5.34 22.11 -7.61
CA LEU A 500 4.21 21.40 -8.25
C LEU A 500 4.36 21.35 -9.78
N ASN A 501 5.17 22.24 -10.36
CA ASN A 501 5.45 22.28 -11.80
C ASN A 501 6.68 21.44 -12.23
N ASP A 502 7.30 20.66 -11.33
CA ASP A 502 8.43 19.82 -11.73
C ASP A 502 8.02 18.77 -12.77
N GLU A 503 8.95 18.34 -13.62
CA GLU A 503 8.69 17.35 -14.67
C GLU A 503 8.61 15.92 -14.12
N GLU A 504 9.21 15.67 -12.95
CA GLU A 504 9.25 14.35 -12.32
C GLU A 504 8.04 14.16 -11.39
N ILE A 505 7.16 13.21 -11.73
CA ILE A 505 5.92 12.93 -11.00
C ILE A 505 6.18 12.66 -9.50
N ARG A 506 7.32 12.05 -9.15
CA ARG A 506 7.70 11.80 -7.75
C ARG A 506 7.80 13.09 -6.92
N VAL A 507 8.33 14.17 -7.51
CA VAL A 507 8.49 15.47 -6.84
C VAL A 507 7.11 16.06 -6.58
N GLN A 508 6.25 16.08 -7.59
CA GLN A 508 4.86 16.54 -7.46
C GLN A 508 4.11 15.76 -6.36
N LYS A 509 4.26 14.43 -6.31
CA LYS A 509 3.66 13.56 -5.28
C LYS A 509 4.12 13.95 -3.87
N PHE A 510 5.42 14.14 -3.67
CA PHE A 510 5.98 14.53 -2.37
C PHE A 510 5.51 15.93 -1.93
N VAL A 511 5.55 16.90 -2.85
CA VAL A 511 5.10 18.26 -2.60
C VAL A 511 3.61 18.32 -2.24
N ARG A 512 2.76 17.57 -2.96
CA ARG A 512 1.33 17.47 -2.62
C ARG A 512 1.13 16.96 -1.20
N ARG A 513 1.80 15.86 -0.84
CA ARG A 513 1.70 15.27 0.50
C ARG A 513 2.15 16.29 1.56
N GLU A 514 3.29 16.92 1.38
CA GLU A 514 3.82 17.93 2.31
C GLU A 514 2.84 19.10 2.50
N LEU A 515 2.32 19.66 1.41
CA LEU A 515 1.31 20.74 1.48
C LEU A 515 0.01 20.27 2.15
N GLN A 516 -0.42 19.04 1.88
CA GLN A 516 -1.64 18.46 2.43
C GLN A 516 -1.50 18.09 3.91
N GLU A 517 -0.30 17.88 4.45
CA GLU A 517 -0.07 17.62 5.87
C GLU A 517 -0.04 18.89 6.72
N ARG A 518 0.25 20.05 6.11
CA ARG A 518 0.23 21.37 6.77
C ARG A 518 -1.18 21.85 7.11
N ASP A 519 -1.23 22.93 7.89
CA ASP A 519 -2.48 23.61 8.24
C ASP A 519 -3.08 24.30 7.00
N ALA A 520 -4.37 24.05 6.75
CA ALA A 520 -5.08 24.66 5.63
C ALA A 520 -5.12 26.20 5.75
N GLU A 521 -5.17 26.75 6.97
CA GLU A 521 -5.17 28.19 7.21
C GLU A 521 -3.84 28.86 6.77
N GLU A 522 -2.75 28.10 6.70
CA GLU A 522 -1.45 28.58 6.22
C GLU A 522 -1.25 28.38 4.71
N VAL A 523 -1.75 27.26 4.18
CA VAL A 523 -1.55 26.84 2.78
C VAL A 523 -2.48 27.60 1.83
N LEU A 524 -3.78 27.64 2.11
CA LEU A 524 -4.77 28.14 1.15
C LEU A 524 -4.56 29.60 0.74
N PRO A 525 -4.23 30.56 1.64
CA PRO A 525 -3.96 31.94 1.23
C PRO A 525 -2.79 32.08 0.26
N GLN A 526 -1.79 31.20 0.35
CA GLN A 526 -0.62 31.21 -0.51
C GLN A 526 -0.89 30.49 -1.82
N LEU A 527 -1.68 29.41 -1.78
CA LEU A 527 -2.18 28.72 -2.97
C LEU A 527 -3.04 29.64 -3.83
N ASP A 528 -3.94 30.41 -3.23
CA ASP A 528 -4.78 31.38 -3.94
C ASP A 528 -3.94 32.45 -4.63
N LYS A 529 -2.94 32.98 -3.91
CA LYS A 529 -1.99 33.92 -4.50
C LYS A 529 -1.19 33.29 -5.64
N TRP A 530 -0.80 32.03 -5.52
CA TRP A 530 -0.09 31.32 -6.59
C TRP A 530 -0.99 31.15 -7.83
N LEU A 531 -2.25 30.75 -7.64
CA LEU A 531 -3.26 30.68 -8.70
C LEU A 531 -3.45 32.02 -9.43
N GLU A 532 -3.54 33.14 -8.70
CA GLU A 532 -3.66 34.49 -9.28
C GLU A 532 -2.46 34.90 -10.16
N ASN A 533 -1.30 34.29 -9.95
CA ASN A 533 -0.06 34.61 -10.67
C ASN A 533 0.28 33.60 -11.78
N LEU A 534 -0.55 32.58 -12.01
CA LEU A 534 -0.37 31.66 -13.13
C LEU A 534 -0.52 32.41 -14.47
N ASP A 535 0.31 32.03 -15.46
CA ASP A 535 0.16 32.52 -16.83
C ASP A 535 -0.93 31.69 -17.54
N PRO A 536 -2.09 32.29 -17.89
CA PRO A 536 -3.18 31.58 -18.57
C PRO A 536 -2.82 31.10 -19.99
N ASN A 537 -1.66 31.51 -20.53
CA ASN A 537 -1.16 31.03 -21.82
C ASN A 537 -0.07 29.96 -21.68
N SER A 538 0.28 29.57 -20.46
CA SER A 538 1.24 28.49 -20.23
C SER A 538 0.65 27.16 -20.69
N PRO A 539 1.42 26.30 -21.38
CA PRO A 539 0.97 24.93 -21.69
C PRO A 539 0.70 24.10 -20.42
N GLU A 540 1.26 24.50 -19.27
CA GLU A 540 1.06 23.83 -17.98
C GLU A 540 -0.11 24.41 -17.17
N TYR A 541 -0.84 25.42 -17.70
CA TYR A 541 -1.90 26.11 -16.95
C TYR A 541 -2.96 25.13 -16.42
N ASP A 542 -3.49 24.29 -17.30
CA ASP A 542 -4.55 23.32 -16.97
C ASP A 542 -4.08 22.27 -15.94
N HIS A 543 -2.80 21.86 -16.01
CA HIS A 543 -2.20 20.99 -14.99
C HIS A 543 -2.03 21.73 -13.66
N SER A 544 -1.56 22.97 -13.68
CA SER A 544 -1.34 23.82 -12.50
C SER A 544 -2.64 24.06 -11.71
N ILE A 545 -3.73 24.41 -12.38
CA ILE A 545 -5.05 24.58 -11.72
C ILE A 545 -5.60 23.25 -11.20
N THR A 546 -5.24 22.12 -11.82
CA THR A 546 -5.60 20.78 -11.37
C THR A 546 -4.82 20.40 -10.11
N GLU A 547 -3.51 20.68 -10.04
CA GLU A 547 -2.70 20.49 -8.83
C GLU A 547 -3.28 21.30 -7.66
N ALA A 548 -3.64 22.57 -7.89
CA ALA A 548 -4.30 23.38 -6.87
C ALA A 548 -5.63 22.77 -6.40
N LEU A 549 -6.46 22.26 -7.33
CA LEU A 549 -7.72 21.59 -6.98
C LEU A 549 -7.48 20.36 -6.09
N TRP A 550 -6.42 19.59 -6.34
CA TRP A 550 -6.04 18.46 -5.49
C TRP A 550 -5.51 18.87 -4.12
N ILE A 551 -4.81 20.01 -4.00
CA ILE A 551 -4.45 20.55 -2.69
C ILE A 551 -5.71 20.92 -1.89
N TYR A 552 -6.68 21.60 -2.52
CA TYR A 552 -7.98 21.89 -1.90
C TYR A 552 -8.71 20.61 -1.46
N GLN A 553 -8.71 19.57 -2.31
CA GLN A 553 -9.30 18.27 -1.98
C GLN A 553 -8.61 17.62 -0.76
N GLY A 554 -7.28 17.56 -0.74
CA GLY A 554 -6.52 16.91 0.33
C GLY A 554 -6.55 17.64 1.67
N LEU A 555 -6.77 18.96 1.64
CA LEU A 555 -7.02 19.77 2.83
C LEU A 555 -8.47 19.70 3.32
N ASP A 556 -9.34 18.96 2.63
CA ASP A 556 -10.77 18.82 2.92
C ASP A 556 -11.53 20.17 2.93
N VAL A 557 -11.15 21.08 2.04
CA VAL A 557 -11.80 22.39 1.85
C VAL A 557 -12.29 22.50 0.40
N PRO A 558 -13.60 22.36 0.12
CA PRO A 558 -14.09 22.38 -1.26
C PRO A 558 -14.02 23.77 -1.89
N ASN A 559 -13.41 23.88 -3.07
CA ASN A 559 -13.40 25.08 -3.91
C ASN A 559 -14.22 24.83 -5.20
N ILE A 560 -15.53 25.06 -5.11
CA ILE A 560 -16.46 24.84 -6.24
C ILE A 560 -16.16 25.75 -7.46
N PRO A 561 -15.79 27.04 -7.29
CA PRO A 561 -15.34 27.86 -8.42
C PRO A 561 -14.15 27.27 -9.17
N LEU A 562 -13.09 26.84 -8.47
CA LEU A 562 -11.91 26.24 -9.10
C LEU A 562 -12.26 24.89 -9.75
N LEU A 563 -13.11 24.07 -9.13
CA LEU A 563 -13.60 22.84 -9.76
C LEU A 563 -14.30 23.14 -11.09
N LYS A 564 -15.13 24.18 -11.16
CA LYS A 564 -15.79 24.58 -12.42
C LYS A 564 -14.77 25.05 -13.44
N GLU A 565 -13.71 25.73 -13.04
CA GLU A 565 -12.62 26.13 -13.93
C GLU A 565 -11.91 24.92 -14.52
N VAL A 566 -11.52 23.95 -13.68
CA VAL A 566 -10.89 22.70 -14.11
C VAL A 566 -11.81 21.87 -15.02
N LEU A 567 -13.12 21.84 -14.73
CA LEU A 567 -14.11 21.17 -15.59
C LEU A 567 -14.31 21.87 -16.95
N ASN A 568 -13.81 23.09 -17.13
CA ASN A 568 -13.86 23.85 -18.39
C ASN A 568 -12.47 24.05 -19.04
N ALA A 569 -11.44 23.39 -18.50
CA ALA A 569 -10.07 23.42 -19.03
C ALA A 569 -9.99 22.99 -20.51
N GLU A 570 -8.96 23.45 -21.24
CA GLU A 570 -8.75 23.07 -22.65
C GLU A 570 -8.29 21.62 -22.76
N ASP A 571 -7.32 21.23 -21.93
CA ASP A 571 -6.86 19.85 -21.80
C ASP A 571 -7.95 19.00 -21.14
N TYR A 572 -8.36 17.96 -21.86
CA TYR A 572 -9.37 17.04 -21.39
C TYR A 572 -8.91 16.18 -20.20
N HIS A 573 -7.59 16.04 -19.99
CA HIS A 573 -7.05 15.36 -18.82
C HIS A 573 -7.40 16.11 -17.52
N ALA A 574 -7.30 17.45 -17.54
CA ALA A 574 -7.73 18.30 -16.44
C ALA A 574 -9.23 18.15 -16.19
N ARG A 575 -10.06 18.17 -17.24
CA ARG A 575 -11.52 17.94 -17.10
C ARG A 575 -11.84 16.56 -16.51
N ALA A 576 -11.14 15.50 -16.94
CA ALA A 576 -11.29 14.16 -16.36
C ALA A 576 -10.86 14.11 -14.89
N ALA A 577 -9.78 14.81 -14.52
CA ALA A 577 -9.38 14.98 -13.13
C ALA A 577 -10.44 15.72 -12.30
N GLY A 578 -10.99 16.81 -12.83
CA GLY A 578 -12.12 17.51 -12.24
C GLY A 578 -13.33 16.60 -12.03
N GLY A 579 -13.64 15.70 -12.98
CA GLY A 579 -14.70 14.70 -12.84
C GLY A 579 -14.50 13.75 -11.65
N ARG A 580 -13.26 13.33 -11.39
CA ARG A 580 -12.92 12.53 -10.19
C ARG A 580 -13.07 13.31 -8.89
N VAL A 581 -12.65 14.57 -8.87
CA VAL A 581 -12.84 15.46 -7.70
C VAL A 581 -14.33 15.71 -7.46
N LEU A 582 -15.10 15.99 -8.50
CA LEU A 582 -16.56 16.16 -8.44
C LEU A 582 -17.22 14.91 -7.84
N ARG A 583 -16.86 13.71 -8.32
CA ARG A 583 -17.37 12.44 -7.76
C ARG A 583 -17.10 12.35 -6.26
N TYR A 584 -15.87 12.64 -5.82
CA TYR A 584 -15.53 12.64 -4.40
C TYR A 584 -16.34 13.67 -3.61
N TRP A 585 -16.39 14.93 -4.05
CA TRP A 585 -17.13 15.99 -3.34
C TRP A 585 -18.64 15.79 -3.32
N ILE A 586 -19.24 15.15 -4.32
CA ILE A 586 -20.63 14.66 -4.27
C ILE A 586 -20.79 13.71 -3.07
N THR A 587 -19.89 12.74 -2.93
CA THR A 587 -19.99 11.75 -1.84
C THR A 587 -19.70 12.33 -0.46
N MET A 588 -19.00 13.46 -0.38
CA MET A 588 -18.81 14.23 0.86
C MET A 588 -19.98 15.15 1.19
N GLY A 589 -20.92 15.34 0.25
CA GLY A 589 -22.03 16.27 0.40
C GLY A 589 -21.63 17.74 0.23
N TYR A 590 -20.52 18.02 -0.45
CA TYR A 590 -20.02 19.38 -0.69
C TYR A 590 -20.62 20.06 -1.93
N VAL A 591 -21.40 19.32 -2.74
CA VAL A 591 -22.00 19.82 -3.98
C VAL A 591 -23.52 19.73 -3.89
N ASP A 592 -24.18 20.89 -3.75
CA ASP A 592 -25.65 20.98 -3.61
C ASP A 592 -26.40 20.56 -4.89
N GLU A 593 -25.92 21.01 -6.05
CA GLU A 593 -26.56 20.76 -7.36
C GLU A 593 -25.56 20.17 -8.36
N PRO A 594 -25.27 18.85 -8.31
CA PRO A 594 -24.26 18.23 -9.17
C PRO A 594 -24.74 17.98 -10.60
N ILE A 595 -26.06 17.89 -10.83
CA ILE A 595 -26.65 17.46 -12.11
C ILE A 595 -26.17 18.29 -13.32
N PRO A 596 -26.07 19.63 -13.28
CA PRO A 596 -25.57 20.41 -14.40
C PRO A 596 -24.12 20.06 -14.80
N MET A 597 -23.22 19.94 -13.82
CA MET A 597 -21.82 19.57 -14.07
C MET A 597 -21.70 18.13 -14.61
N LEU A 598 -22.49 17.20 -14.06
CA LEU A 598 -22.53 15.82 -14.55
C LEU A 598 -23.00 15.75 -16.00
N LYS A 599 -23.97 16.58 -16.39
CA LYS A 599 -24.44 16.65 -17.77
C LYS A 599 -23.35 17.16 -18.71
N GLU A 600 -22.59 18.18 -18.31
CA GLU A 600 -21.44 18.68 -19.08
C GLU A 600 -20.41 17.57 -19.29
N LEU A 601 -20.01 16.87 -18.21
CA LEU A 601 -19.05 15.75 -18.30
C LEU A 601 -19.52 14.62 -19.21
N VAL A 602 -20.76 14.15 -19.06
CA VAL A 602 -21.30 13.02 -19.84
C VAL A 602 -21.45 13.37 -21.33
N THR A 603 -21.53 14.66 -21.66
CA THR A 603 -21.66 15.14 -23.05
C THR A 603 -20.37 15.75 -23.60
N ASP A 604 -19.25 15.63 -22.87
CA ASP A 604 -17.95 16.16 -23.28
C ASP A 604 -17.46 15.52 -24.59
N PRO A 605 -16.79 16.26 -25.48
CA PRO A 605 -16.23 15.69 -26.71
C PRO A 605 -15.18 14.58 -26.45
N ALA A 606 -14.43 14.64 -25.36
CA ALA A 606 -13.40 13.66 -25.02
C ALA A 606 -14.02 12.45 -24.31
N ILE A 607 -13.74 11.27 -24.86
CA ILE A 607 -14.31 10.00 -24.37
C ILE A 607 -13.93 9.69 -22.92
N ARG A 608 -12.73 10.06 -22.47
CA ARG A 608 -12.27 9.86 -21.09
C ARG A 608 -13.00 10.77 -20.08
N VAL A 609 -13.39 11.98 -20.49
CA VAL A 609 -14.18 12.88 -19.66
C VAL A 609 -15.60 12.33 -19.49
N ARG A 610 -16.18 11.80 -20.58
CA ARG A 610 -17.48 11.11 -20.53
C ARG A 610 -17.46 9.91 -19.58
N LEU A 611 -16.39 9.11 -19.58
CA LEU A 611 -16.22 7.99 -18.65
C LEU A 611 -16.33 8.45 -17.19
N GLU A 612 -15.59 9.51 -16.80
CA GLU A 612 -15.65 10.04 -15.44
C GLU A 612 -17.03 10.64 -15.10
N GLY A 613 -17.69 11.27 -16.09
CA GLY A 613 -19.07 11.74 -15.95
C GLY A 613 -20.07 10.61 -15.66
N ILE A 614 -19.96 9.49 -16.38
CA ILE A 614 -20.80 8.29 -16.14
C ILE A 614 -20.53 7.78 -14.72
N LEU A 615 -19.27 7.55 -14.35
CA LEU A 615 -18.90 7.05 -13.03
C LEU A 615 -19.44 7.96 -11.91
N ALA A 616 -19.32 9.29 -12.06
CA ALA A 616 -19.79 10.25 -11.08
C ALA A 616 -21.33 10.26 -10.92
N CYS A 617 -22.09 9.97 -11.99
CA CYS A 617 -23.55 9.86 -11.90
C CYS A 617 -23.99 8.74 -10.95
N GLY A 618 -23.24 7.63 -10.86
CA GLY A 618 -23.56 6.51 -9.99
C GLY A 618 -23.56 6.84 -8.49
N PHE A 619 -22.92 7.94 -8.10
CA PHE A 619 -22.82 8.39 -6.71
C PHE A 619 -23.92 9.39 -6.31
N VAL A 620 -24.82 9.75 -7.24
CA VAL A 620 -25.99 10.58 -6.95
C VAL A 620 -27.23 9.69 -6.92
N PRO A 621 -27.86 9.46 -5.75
CA PRO A 621 -29.01 8.55 -5.63
C PRO A 621 -30.31 9.18 -6.17
N SER A 622 -30.38 9.40 -7.49
CA SER A 622 -31.49 10.03 -8.19
C SER A 622 -31.70 9.44 -9.57
N SER A 623 -32.97 9.23 -9.94
CA SER A 623 -33.33 8.83 -11.32
C SER A 623 -32.90 9.86 -12.36
N THR A 624 -32.76 11.14 -11.97
CA THR A 624 -32.23 12.18 -12.86
C THR A 624 -30.77 11.93 -13.21
N ALA A 625 -29.95 11.50 -12.25
CA ALA A 625 -28.55 11.18 -12.50
C ALA A 625 -28.40 9.97 -13.41
N ALA A 626 -29.21 8.92 -13.22
CA ALA A 626 -29.28 7.79 -14.14
C ALA A 626 -29.68 8.23 -15.57
N GLY A 627 -30.64 9.14 -15.68
CA GLY A 627 -31.02 9.74 -16.97
C GLY A 627 -29.91 10.56 -17.62
N VAL A 628 -29.08 11.25 -16.81
CA VAL A 628 -27.89 11.96 -17.29
C VAL A 628 -26.82 10.99 -17.79
N ALA A 629 -26.52 9.92 -17.04
CA ALA A 629 -25.56 8.89 -17.49
C ALA A 629 -25.94 8.30 -18.86
N LEU A 630 -27.24 8.05 -19.09
CA LEU A 630 -27.74 7.53 -20.36
C LEU A 630 -27.60 8.51 -21.54
N MET A 631 -27.39 9.81 -21.31
CA MET A 631 -27.08 10.76 -22.39
C MET A 631 -25.75 10.42 -23.08
N ALA A 632 -24.86 9.67 -22.42
CA ALA A 632 -23.62 9.19 -23.04
C ALA A 632 -23.89 8.33 -24.28
N ALA A 633 -25.04 7.64 -24.34
CA ALA A 633 -25.43 6.79 -25.46
C ALA A 633 -25.79 7.57 -26.74
N ASP A 634 -25.94 8.89 -26.66
CA ASP A 634 -26.08 9.76 -27.84
C ASP A 634 -24.73 10.04 -28.53
N TYR A 635 -23.61 9.59 -27.93
CA TYR A 635 -22.23 9.78 -28.39
C TYR A 635 -21.56 8.43 -28.68
N GLU A 636 -20.35 8.47 -29.24
CA GLU A 636 -19.53 7.27 -29.36
C GLU A 636 -19.18 6.71 -27.98
N LEU A 637 -19.66 5.50 -27.72
CA LEU A 637 -19.29 4.64 -26.60
C LEU A 637 -18.38 3.54 -27.13
N ASP A 638 -17.27 3.31 -26.44
CA ASP A 638 -16.51 2.08 -26.63
C ASP A 638 -17.09 0.94 -25.77
N GLU A 639 -16.65 -0.28 -26.05
CA GLU A 639 -17.12 -1.47 -25.33
C GLU A 639 -16.80 -1.45 -23.82
N TRP A 640 -15.85 -0.62 -23.36
CA TRP A 640 -15.47 -0.50 -21.95
C TRP A 640 -16.42 0.45 -21.22
N MET A 641 -16.81 1.54 -21.86
CA MET A 641 -17.81 2.47 -21.36
C MET A 641 -19.22 1.86 -21.36
N GLU A 642 -19.57 1.03 -22.34
CA GLU A 642 -20.83 0.28 -22.31
C GLU A 642 -20.94 -0.59 -21.04
N HIS A 643 -19.81 -1.19 -20.65
CA HIS A 643 -19.72 -1.97 -19.42
C HIS A 643 -19.91 -1.10 -18.17
N VAL A 644 -19.20 0.03 -18.08
CA VAL A 644 -19.30 0.97 -16.96
C VAL A 644 -20.69 1.57 -16.83
N LEU A 645 -21.31 1.95 -17.95
CA LEU A 645 -22.67 2.51 -17.99
C LEU A 645 -23.73 1.52 -17.51
N LYS A 646 -23.49 0.22 -17.67
CA LYS A 646 -24.38 -0.84 -17.18
C LYS A 646 -24.24 -1.08 -15.67
N ASP A 647 -23.01 -0.97 -15.16
CA ASP A 647 -22.73 -1.14 -13.73
C ASP A 647 -23.14 0.11 -12.91
N THR A 648 -23.09 1.30 -13.52
CA THR A 648 -23.53 2.60 -12.97
C THR A 648 -25.06 2.70 -12.93
#